data_AF-A0A3B0XEY9-F1
#
_entry.id   AF-A0A3B0XEY9-F1
#
_cell.length_a   1.000
_cell.length_b   1.000
_cell.length_c   1.000
_cell.angle_alpha   90.00
_cell.angle_beta   90.00
_cell.angle_gamma   90.00
#
_symmetry.space_group_name_H-M   'P 1'
#
loop_
_entity.id
_entity.type
_entity.pdbx_description
1 polymer ?
#
loop_
_entity_poly.entity_id
_entity_poly.type
_entity_poly.pdbx_seq_one_letter_code
_entity_poly.pdbx_strand_id
1 'polypeptide(L)'
;MRVNFKQGIVSHQAGGFLTISGSVVTLTAANRPVTLTLAHKNVNYAHSEDNTVNVAWFGPFTETNYWLYWDFNPLTFVRTFEHTILEPVAQSVPPGAGNAPITGAIPGAAGLGSFLVDEFYDLPLGKPFAIINSTLNNGNYTVSNVLYDSNTGISTINVNEPVASNIADGEATLDLDSNGNPLYVDGRHWFNTTTHVHSVLNGSIWTPVLRVFAAQLFNGTTFISMSQNSQFGDFTGTQIGNNNSVFSGRVLFDESSKPMRRDDGTFFTTEDQFFTNQSRVDALRLESNVTRAQSVEPSLSAFSVVAWTGDGQISSAAYEDVGRTVVGLLTENLSNLEVGAVIVQGTVTNPLWNWTQGATPTPVGSELWVEDGLLVTIDPHISDPVKYQQPRVPIARVLDKDTIIFEQGLGGVGPIGPQGAIAGLPPADTTNLGGVTLITSSSDPLRAFVISDTDPRLTNARSPLAHIHQASDISFLAGGGIISSDVQSALTELGNTKISSTGGIMTGALTIATSPVNALDAASKQYVDSLVSGLIWLEAVDGVNLISDVIIVEPSSPNLGDSYVLPNNVLPTASPPETWAGSTGEVLVWDGTIWQNLGQIEDMHVLGSIRIGIAMQTITVPSGSFLNRKNQIVTYDALGAIEGFEIPVNNNAIFVESDASLFAFNQYVFDGTVWIKFSGGSSQAITGDGLTIDVSSGT
;
A
#
# COMPACT_ATOMS: atom_id res chain seq x y z
N MET A 1 -14.53 -12.54 13.77
CA MET A 1 -14.37 -12.46 12.29
C MET A 1 -13.03 -11.82 11.97
N ARG A 2 -12.32 -12.28 10.92
CA ARG A 2 -11.06 -11.65 10.49
C ARG A 2 -11.34 -10.58 9.43
N VAL A 3 -10.84 -9.36 9.66
CA VAL A 3 -10.91 -8.21 8.74
C VAL A 3 -9.52 -7.79 8.32
N ASN A 4 -9.39 -7.10 7.18
CA ASN A 4 -8.10 -6.65 6.63
C ASN A 4 -7.71 -5.22 7.04
N PHE A 5 -8.39 -4.65 8.03
CA PHE A 5 -8.12 -3.33 8.58
C PHE A 5 -8.67 -3.20 9.99
N LYS A 6 -8.19 -2.20 10.76
CA LYS A 6 -8.58 -2.03 12.18
C LYS A 6 -9.92 -1.33 12.38
N GLN A 7 -10.17 -0.22 11.70
CA GLN A 7 -11.37 0.60 11.90
C GLN A 7 -11.97 1.05 10.58
N GLY A 8 -13.28 0.86 10.42
CA GLY A 8 -14.03 1.27 9.24
C GLY A 8 -15.24 0.38 8.97
N ILE A 9 -15.74 0.41 7.74
CA ILE A 9 -16.94 -0.31 7.32
C ILE A 9 -16.53 -1.61 6.65
N VAL A 10 -17.04 -2.74 7.15
CA VAL A 10 -16.72 -4.08 6.67
C VAL A 10 -17.58 -4.45 5.47
N SER A 11 -18.89 -4.21 5.56
CA SER A 11 -19.79 -4.52 4.46
C SER A 11 -21.09 -3.74 4.53
N HIS A 12 -21.71 -3.53 3.37
CA HIS A 12 -23.03 -2.95 3.22
C HIS A 12 -23.70 -3.51 1.95
N GLN A 13 -24.99 -3.20 1.75
CA GLN A 13 -25.72 -3.56 0.53
C GLN A 13 -25.16 -2.85 -0.72
N ALA A 14 -25.33 -3.46 -1.91
CA ALA A 14 -24.92 -2.83 -3.16
C ALA A 14 -25.68 -1.52 -3.42
N GLY A 15 -24.98 -0.50 -3.96
CA GLY A 15 -25.53 0.83 -4.20
C GLY A 15 -25.44 1.80 -3.01
N GLY A 16 -24.79 1.40 -1.91
CA GLY A 16 -24.63 2.19 -0.70
C GLY A 16 -25.72 1.93 0.35
N PHE A 17 -25.51 2.49 1.54
CA PHE A 17 -26.41 2.30 2.69
C PHE A 17 -26.97 3.61 3.27
N LEU A 18 -26.72 4.74 2.61
CA LEU A 18 -27.17 6.05 3.06
C LEU A 18 -28.07 6.68 2.01
N THR A 19 -29.22 7.19 2.46
CA THR A 19 -30.11 8.01 1.63
C THR A 19 -30.52 9.23 2.44
N ILE A 20 -30.78 10.36 1.78
CA ILE A 20 -31.23 11.59 2.42
C ILE A 20 -32.58 12.01 1.85
N SER A 21 -33.49 12.42 2.74
CA SER A 21 -34.79 12.97 2.39
C SER A 21 -35.09 14.16 3.30
N GLY A 22 -35.04 15.38 2.73
CA GLY A 22 -35.11 16.60 3.53
C GLY A 22 -33.92 16.72 4.47
N SER A 23 -34.18 16.84 5.78
CA SER A 23 -33.14 16.92 6.82
C SER A 23 -32.87 15.58 7.53
N VAL A 24 -33.33 14.46 6.96
CA VAL A 24 -33.17 13.14 7.57
C VAL A 24 -32.30 12.26 6.69
N VAL A 25 -31.25 11.70 7.29
CA VAL A 25 -30.47 10.62 6.68
C VAL A 25 -30.96 9.28 7.22
N THR A 26 -31.32 8.41 6.29
CA THR A 26 -31.74 7.04 6.55
C THR A 26 -30.57 6.08 6.30
N LEU A 27 -30.29 5.21 7.27
CA LEU A 27 -29.42 4.05 7.09
C LEU A 27 -30.24 2.90 6.53
N THR A 28 -29.86 2.38 5.37
CA THR A 28 -30.57 1.31 4.66
C THR A 28 -29.82 -0.01 4.79
N ALA A 29 -30.47 -1.00 5.39
CA ALA A 29 -30.00 -2.37 5.54
C ALA A 29 -31.15 -3.31 5.19
N ALA A 30 -31.63 -3.27 3.94
CA ALA A 30 -32.79 -4.04 3.51
C ALA A 30 -32.40 -5.42 2.98
N ASN A 31 -31.33 -5.48 2.18
CA ASN A 31 -30.89 -6.72 1.51
C ASN A 31 -29.62 -7.31 2.13
N ARG A 32 -28.86 -6.50 2.87
CA ARG A 32 -27.63 -6.90 3.56
C ARG A 32 -27.40 -5.97 4.76
N PRO A 33 -26.97 -6.50 5.93
CA PRO A 33 -26.62 -5.67 7.06
C PRO A 33 -25.45 -4.72 6.76
N VAL A 34 -25.42 -3.58 7.44
CA VAL A 34 -24.24 -2.72 7.48
C VAL A 34 -23.38 -3.16 8.66
N THR A 35 -22.24 -3.77 8.36
CA THR A 35 -21.30 -4.26 9.38
C THR A 35 -20.11 -3.33 9.44
N LEU A 36 -19.74 -2.91 10.65
CA LEU A 36 -18.59 -2.05 10.93
C LEU A 36 -17.65 -2.70 11.94
N THR A 37 -16.39 -2.27 11.91
CA THR A 37 -15.38 -2.63 12.91
C THR A 37 -14.82 -1.36 13.52
N LEU A 38 -14.73 -1.31 14.84
CA LEU A 38 -14.20 -0.16 15.58
C LEU A 38 -13.05 -0.60 16.50
N ALA A 39 -12.01 0.21 16.57
CA ALA A 39 -10.81 -0.10 17.34
C ALA A 39 -10.83 0.64 18.69
N HIS A 40 -10.46 -0.06 19.75
CA HIS A 40 -10.17 0.56 21.04
C HIS A 40 -9.02 -0.15 21.73
N LYS A 41 -7.88 0.54 21.88
CA LYS A 41 -6.65 -0.04 22.41
C LYS A 41 -6.26 -1.27 21.58
N ASN A 42 -6.10 -2.42 22.22
CA ASN A 42 -5.68 -3.65 21.56
C ASN A 42 -6.85 -4.53 21.10
N VAL A 43 -8.10 -4.07 21.21
CA VAL A 43 -9.30 -4.84 20.88
C VAL A 43 -10.07 -4.17 19.73
N ASN A 44 -10.71 -4.98 18.90
CA ASN A 44 -11.55 -4.54 17.81
C ASN A 44 -12.96 -5.13 17.97
N TYR A 45 -13.97 -4.27 17.85
CA TYR A 45 -15.37 -4.65 18.03
C TYR A 45 -16.12 -4.62 16.71
N ALA A 46 -16.82 -5.71 16.41
CA ALA A 46 -17.72 -5.83 15.27
C ALA A 46 -19.13 -5.48 15.70
N HIS A 47 -19.78 -4.58 14.96
CA HIS A 47 -21.18 -4.21 15.14
C HIS A 47 -21.93 -4.30 13.81
N SER A 48 -23.20 -4.68 13.84
CA SER A 48 -24.02 -4.90 12.64
C SER A 48 -25.36 -4.22 12.77
N GLU A 49 -25.72 -3.42 11.76
CA GLU A 49 -27.07 -2.93 11.55
C GLU A 49 -27.83 -3.90 10.66
N ASP A 50 -28.63 -4.74 11.29
CA ASP A 50 -29.38 -5.77 10.59
C ASP A 50 -30.71 -5.27 10.00
N ASN A 51 -31.12 -4.04 10.35
CA ASN A 51 -32.36 -3.42 9.89
C ASN A 51 -32.16 -1.96 9.47
N THR A 52 -33.01 -1.49 8.56
CA THR A 52 -33.05 -0.09 8.12
C THR A 52 -33.44 0.83 9.28
N VAL A 53 -32.68 1.90 9.47
CA VAL A 53 -32.96 2.95 10.46
C VAL A 53 -33.40 4.21 9.72
N ASN A 54 -34.71 4.44 9.70
CA ASN A 54 -35.33 5.54 8.94
C ASN A 54 -34.86 6.94 9.35
N VAL A 55 -34.54 7.13 10.63
CA VAL A 55 -34.03 8.40 11.18
C VAL A 55 -32.70 8.11 11.86
N ALA A 56 -31.67 7.82 11.05
CA ALA A 56 -30.34 7.55 11.58
C ALA A 56 -29.68 8.86 11.99
N TRP A 57 -29.54 9.83 11.08
CA TRP A 57 -29.04 11.17 11.42
C TRP A 57 -30.10 12.22 11.09
N PHE A 58 -30.24 13.22 11.97
CA PHE A 58 -31.20 14.30 11.84
C PHE A 58 -30.45 15.65 11.78
N GLY A 59 -30.82 16.48 10.81
CA GLY A 59 -30.24 17.82 10.60
C GLY A 59 -30.84 18.89 11.52
N PRO A 60 -30.75 20.18 11.15
CA PRO A 60 -30.55 20.69 9.79
C PRO A 60 -29.10 20.59 9.30
N PHE A 61 -28.92 20.17 8.05
CA PHE A 61 -27.62 20.11 7.37
C PHE A 61 -27.39 21.37 6.54
N THR A 62 -27.07 22.49 7.21
CA THR A 62 -26.91 23.83 6.59
C THR A 62 -25.49 24.15 6.18
N GLU A 63 -24.50 23.53 6.83
CA GLU A 63 -23.09 23.69 6.50
C GLU A 63 -22.68 22.89 5.25
N THR A 64 -21.56 23.30 4.65
CA THR A 64 -20.97 22.62 3.49
C THR A 64 -20.63 21.15 3.78
N ASN A 65 -20.16 20.85 4.99
CA ASN A 65 -19.65 19.54 5.36
C ASN A 65 -20.21 19.07 6.69
N TYR A 66 -20.72 17.83 6.69
CA TYR A 66 -21.01 17.09 7.93
C TYR A 66 -20.36 15.72 7.88
N TRP A 67 -19.71 15.30 8.94
CA TRP A 67 -19.21 13.94 9.12
C TRP A 67 -20.17 13.19 10.01
N LEU A 68 -20.86 12.21 9.44
CA LEU A 68 -21.83 11.37 10.11
C LEU A 68 -21.10 10.20 10.77
N TYR A 69 -21.45 9.84 12.00
CA TYR A 69 -20.81 8.71 12.70
C TYR A 69 -21.76 7.93 13.60
N TRP A 70 -21.38 6.67 13.84
CA TRP A 70 -21.88 5.88 14.95
C TRP A 70 -21.11 6.26 16.21
N ASP A 71 -21.82 6.58 17.28
CA ASP A 71 -21.27 6.81 18.61
C ASP A 71 -21.69 5.67 19.52
N PHE A 72 -20.72 5.04 20.18
CA PHE A 72 -20.97 3.98 21.15
C PHE A 72 -20.58 4.50 22.53
N ASN A 73 -21.49 4.37 23.48
CA ASN A 73 -21.17 4.72 24.86
C ASN A 73 -20.03 3.82 25.38
N PRO A 74 -18.91 4.36 25.89
CA PRO A 74 -17.75 3.57 26.31
C PRO A 74 -17.99 2.72 27.57
N LEU A 75 -19.13 2.90 28.24
CA LEU A 75 -19.54 2.13 29.42
C LEU A 75 -20.62 1.10 29.07
N THR A 76 -21.63 1.50 28.31
CA THR A 76 -22.82 0.66 28.06
C THR A 76 -22.86 0.05 26.67
N PHE A 77 -21.98 0.45 25.76
CA PHE A 77 -21.97 0.09 24.33
C PHE A 77 -23.29 0.39 23.60
N VAL A 78 -24.14 1.24 24.19
CA VAL A 78 -25.36 1.73 23.53
C VAL A 78 -24.95 2.60 22.35
N ARG A 79 -25.48 2.27 21.18
CA ARG A 79 -25.24 3.01 19.93
C ARG A 79 -26.18 4.19 19.81
N THR A 80 -25.63 5.37 19.53
CA THR A 80 -26.33 6.55 19.00
C THR A 80 -25.74 6.99 17.66
N PHE A 81 -26.43 7.89 16.97
CA PHE A 81 -26.03 8.42 15.67
C PHE A 81 -25.88 9.92 15.79
N GLU A 82 -24.69 10.42 15.48
CA GLU A 82 -24.35 11.82 15.68
C GLU A 82 -23.54 12.34 14.49
N HIS A 83 -23.37 13.66 14.40
CA HIS A 83 -22.60 14.30 13.34
C HIS A 83 -21.75 15.46 13.85
N THR A 84 -20.72 15.82 13.10
CA THR A 84 -19.86 16.98 13.38
C THR A 84 -19.60 17.78 12.09
N ILE A 85 -19.28 19.06 12.23
CA ILE A 85 -18.84 19.94 11.13
C ILE A 85 -17.31 20.01 11.01
N LEU A 86 -16.60 19.27 11.85
CA LEU A 86 -15.14 19.23 11.89
C LEU A 86 -14.65 17.89 11.33
N GLU A 87 -13.74 17.94 10.37
CA GLU A 87 -13.13 16.74 9.79
C GLU A 87 -12.44 15.88 10.87
N PRO A 88 -12.70 14.57 10.92
CA PRO A 88 -11.97 13.66 11.78
C PRO A 88 -10.57 13.37 11.23
N VAL A 89 -9.58 13.37 12.12
CA VAL A 89 -8.18 13.14 11.73
C VAL A 89 -7.61 11.86 12.33
N ALA A 90 -6.72 11.19 11.61
CA ALA A 90 -6.03 9.99 12.08
C ALA A 90 -4.51 10.18 12.00
N GLN A 91 -3.84 10.22 13.16
CA GLN A 91 -2.39 10.40 13.25
C GLN A 91 -1.82 9.85 14.56
N SER A 92 -0.51 9.63 14.63
CA SER A 92 0.16 8.96 15.76
C SER A 92 0.35 9.85 16.99
N VAL A 93 0.31 11.18 16.79
CA VAL A 93 0.51 12.21 17.80
C VAL A 93 -0.79 13.01 17.94
N PRO A 94 -1.22 13.40 19.15
CA PRO A 94 -2.39 14.27 19.30
C PRO A 94 -2.21 15.53 18.46
N PRO A 95 -3.25 16.01 17.76
CA PRO A 95 -3.23 17.37 17.25
C PRO A 95 -2.87 18.28 18.41
N GLY A 96 -1.73 18.95 18.30
CA GLY A 96 -1.23 19.82 19.34
C GLY A 96 -1.99 21.13 19.27
N ALA A 97 -2.11 21.82 20.40
CA ALA A 97 -2.35 23.26 20.41
C ALA A 97 -1.15 24.05 19.83
N GLY A 98 -0.20 23.36 19.17
CA GLY A 98 1.16 23.77 18.81
C GLY A 98 1.15 24.85 17.75
N ASN A 99 0.64 25.98 18.18
CA ASN A 99 0.65 27.23 17.51
C ASN A 99 2.05 27.81 17.73
N ALA A 100 2.80 27.99 16.64
CA ALA A 100 4.13 28.58 16.72
C ALA A 100 3.95 30.09 16.92
N PRO A 101 4.50 30.70 17.99
CA PRO A 101 4.42 32.14 18.17
C PRO A 101 5.03 32.85 16.96
N ILE A 102 4.35 33.89 16.45
CA ILE A 102 4.94 34.73 15.41
C ILE A 102 6.00 35.62 16.06
N THR A 103 7.26 35.39 15.72
CA THR A 103 8.40 36.19 16.20
C THR A 103 8.78 37.31 15.24
N GLY A 104 8.23 37.29 14.02
CA GLY A 104 8.39 38.34 13.03
C GLY A 104 7.33 38.27 11.93
N ALA A 105 6.92 39.43 11.40
CA ALA A 105 6.07 39.51 10.22
C ALA A 105 6.68 40.50 9.23
N ILE A 106 6.81 40.08 7.97
CA ILE A 106 7.31 40.92 6.87
C ILE A 106 6.11 41.21 5.94
N PRO A 107 5.60 42.45 5.93
CA PRO A 107 4.51 42.84 5.03
C PRO A 107 4.93 42.71 3.58
N GLY A 108 3.98 42.32 2.73
CA GLY A 108 4.22 42.19 1.30
C GLY A 108 2.94 41.97 0.53
N ALA A 109 2.99 42.25 -0.77
CA ALA A 109 1.94 41.79 -1.68
C ALA A 109 1.95 40.24 -1.77
N ALA A 110 0.95 39.67 -2.44
CA ALA A 110 0.86 38.24 -2.69
C ALA A 110 2.21 37.66 -3.20
N GLY A 111 2.74 36.64 -2.53
CA GLY A 111 4.02 36.00 -2.85
C GLY A 111 5.28 36.72 -2.36
N LEU A 112 5.14 37.87 -1.69
CA LEU A 112 6.26 38.69 -1.19
C LEU A 112 6.24 38.88 0.34
N GLY A 113 5.18 38.44 1.02
CA GLY A 113 5.06 38.52 2.48
C GLY A 113 5.57 37.23 3.16
N SER A 114 5.97 37.36 4.43
CA SER A 114 6.42 36.20 5.22
C SER A 114 6.20 36.34 6.72
N PHE A 115 6.16 35.20 7.40
CA PHE A 115 6.10 35.07 8.85
C PHE A 115 7.32 34.34 9.37
N LEU A 116 7.86 34.79 10.50
CA LEU A 116 8.95 34.16 11.22
C LEU A 116 8.37 33.44 12.42
N VAL A 117 8.72 32.17 12.57
CA VAL A 117 8.30 31.30 13.67
C VAL A 117 9.53 30.62 14.26
N ASP A 118 9.54 30.47 15.59
CA ASP A 118 10.59 29.73 16.29
C ASP A 118 10.46 28.22 16.01
N GLU A 119 11.59 27.50 16.02
CA GLU A 119 11.73 26.08 15.68
C GLU A 119 11.83 25.77 14.18
N PHE A 120 12.32 24.57 13.88
CA PHE A 120 12.44 24.06 12.51
C PHE A 120 11.09 23.56 12.01
N TYR A 121 10.58 24.18 10.94
CA TYR A 121 9.42 23.71 10.20
C TYR A 121 9.77 23.39 8.76
N ASP A 122 9.42 22.18 8.32
CA ASP A 122 9.54 21.72 6.92
C ASP A 122 8.13 21.48 6.36
N LEU A 123 7.50 22.56 5.89
CA LEU A 123 6.12 22.55 5.40
C LEU A 123 6.14 22.42 3.87
N PRO A 124 5.37 21.48 3.28
CA PRO A 124 5.28 21.36 1.84
C PRO A 124 4.69 22.61 1.20
N LEU A 125 5.12 22.89 -0.03
CA LEU A 125 4.59 23.99 -0.84
C LEU A 125 3.07 23.86 -1.01
N GLY A 126 2.35 24.97 -0.89
CA GLY A 126 0.91 25.02 -0.94
C GLY A 126 0.20 24.50 0.32
N LYS A 127 0.93 24.05 1.35
CA LYS A 127 0.31 23.66 2.62
C LYS A 127 -0.43 24.87 3.23
N PRO A 128 -1.73 24.74 3.56
CA PRO A 128 -2.45 25.81 4.23
C PRO A 128 -2.05 25.86 5.71
N PHE A 129 -1.97 27.07 6.26
CA PHE A 129 -1.84 27.34 7.68
C PHE A 129 -2.59 28.64 8.02
N ALA A 130 -2.92 28.85 9.29
CA ALA A 130 -3.65 30.05 9.71
C ALA A 130 -2.82 30.86 10.70
N ILE A 131 -2.93 32.19 10.62
CA ILE A 131 -2.49 33.08 11.69
C ILE A 131 -3.72 33.45 12.51
N ILE A 132 -3.63 33.21 13.81
CA ILE A 132 -4.67 33.53 14.77
C ILE A 132 -4.12 34.41 15.89
N ASN A 133 -5.00 35.13 16.59
CA ASN A 133 -4.66 36.01 17.70
C ASN A 133 -3.65 37.14 17.36
N SER A 134 -3.47 37.48 16.09
CA SER A 134 -2.72 38.66 15.65
C SER A 134 -3.61 39.90 15.61
N THR A 135 -3.02 41.07 15.87
CA THR A 135 -3.74 42.35 15.81
C THR A 135 -4.15 42.72 14.37
N LEU A 136 -3.32 42.40 13.37
CA LEU A 136 -3.52 42.83 11.98
C LEU A 136 -3.29 41.75 10.92
N ASN A 137 -2.76 40.59 11.27
CA ASN A 137 -2.38 39.53 10.33
C ASN A 137 -3.23 38.25 10.44
N ASN A 138 -4.39 38.29 11.10
CA ASN A 138 -5.28 37.11 11.16
C ASN A 138 -5.79 36.72 9.77
N GLY A 139 -5.70 35.43 9.44
CA GLY A 139 -6.14 34.91 8.15
C GLY A 139 -5.59 33.54 7.82
N ASN A 140 -6.02 33.01 6.68
CA ASN A 140 -5.52 31.77 6.12
C ASN A 140 -4.45 32.08 5.08
N TYR A 141 -3.34 31.36 5.14
CA TYR A 141 -2.18 31.53 4.29
C TYR A 141 -1.77 30.19 3.71
N THR A 142 -1.10 30.21 2.56
CA THR A 142 -0.52 29.03 1.93
C THR A 142 0.98 29.21 1.75
N VAL A 143 1.74 28.15 2.06
CA VAL A 143 3.20 28.16 2.01
C VAL A 143 3.69 28.32 0.57
N SER A 144 4.42 29.39 0.28
CA SER A 144 5.14 29.59 -0.98
C SER A 144 6.57 29.02 -0.94
N ASN A 145 7.22 29.11 0.21
CA ASN A 145 8.56 28.59 0.46
C ASN A 145 8.85 28.65 1.97
N VAL A 146 9.67 27.74 2.51
CA VAL A 146 10.16 27.81 3.89
C VAL A 146 11.68 27.82 3.89
N LEU A 147 12.27 28.77 4.62
CA LEU A 147 13.71 28.88 4.84
C LEU A 147 14.00 28.72 6.33
N TYR A 148 14.86 27.79 6.71
CA TYR A 148 15.30 27.63 8.09
C TYR A 148 16.72 28.15 8.28
N ASP A 149 16.92 29.00 9.29
CA ASP A 149 18.24 29.42 9.72
C ASP A 149 18.66 28.65 10.97
N SER A 150 19.63 27.74 10.80
CA SER A 150 20.15 26.90 11.88
C SER A 150 20.93 27.65 12.95
N ASN A 151 21.32 28.90 12.70
CA ASN A 151 22.04 29.72 13.68
C ASN A 151 21.09 30.42 14.66
N THR A 152 19.92 30.83 14.19
CA THR A 152 18.91 31.54 14.98
C THR A 152 17.81 30.60 15.48
N GLY A 153 17.62 29.45 14.84
CA GLY A 153 16.55 28.50 15.16
C GLY A 153 15.18 28.96 14.66
N ILE A 154 15.14 29.91 13.72
CA ILE A 154 13.92 30.52 13.19
C ILE A 154 13.64 29.98 11.78
N SER A 155 12.39 29.60 11.54
CA SER A 155 11.85 29.31 10.21
C SER A 155 11.13 30.54 9.64
N THR A 156 11.52 30.97 8.45
CA THR A 156 10.83 31.99 7.65
C THR A 156 9.88 31.30 6.67
N ILE A 157 8.59 31.48 6.87
CA ILE A 157 7.52 30.95 6.02
C ILE A 157 7.07 32.06 5.07
N ASN A 158 7.45 31.97 3.80
CA ASN A 158 6.95 32.85 2.75
C ASN A 158 5.56 32.40 2.33
N VAL A 159 4.65 33.35 2.10
CA VAL A 159 3.23 33.07 1.84
C VAL A 159 2.77 33.61 0.49
N ASN A 160 1.79 32.93 -0.11
CA ASN A 160 1.22 33.36 -1.39
C ASN A 160 0.26 34.56 -1.22
N GLU A 161 -0.34 34.74 -0.05
CA GLU A 161 -1.29 35.81 0.26
C GLU A 161 -0.58 37.05 0.81
N PRO A 162 -1.16 38.25 0.68
CA PRO A 162 -0.56 39.47 1.21
C PRO A 162 -0.49 39.44 2.75
N VAL A 163 0.66 39.83 3.31
CA VAL A 163 0.84 40.07 4.74
C VAL A 163 0.59 41.55 5.01
N ALA A 164 -0.42 41.84 5.82
CA ALA A 164 -0.97 43.19 5.96
C ALA A 164 -0.08 44.14 6.77
N SER A 165 0.68 43.61 7.72
CA SER A 165 1.43 44.41 8.70
C SER A 165 2.71 43.73 9.17
N ASN A 166 3.64 44.53 9.70
CA ASN A 166 4.90 44.08 10.29
C ASN A 166 4.78 43.79 11.79
N ILE A 167 3.57 43.85 12.35
CA ILE A 167 3.33 43.50 13.74
C ILE A 167 3.56 41.99 13.91
N ALA A 168 4.55 41.66 14.74
CA ALA A 168 4.93 40.30 15.11
C ALA A 168 4.16 39.87 16.36
N ASP A 169 2.89 39.51 16.18
CA ASP A 169 2.01 38.99 17.22
C ASP A 169 1.09 37.89 16.68
N GLY A 170 0.45 37.17 17.59
CA GLY A 170 -0.36 36.01 17.26
C GLY A 170 0.47 34.74 17.10
N GLU A 171 -0.18 33.72 16.55
CA GLU A 171 0.39 32.38 16.47
C GLU A 171 0.03 31.73 15.13
N ALA A 172 0.98 30.98 14.56
CA ALA A 172 0.78 30.18 13.36
C ALA A 172 0.25 28.78 13.71
N THR A 173 -0.96 28.49 13.27
CA THR A 173 -1.55 27.16 13.32
C THR A 173 -1.18 26.39 12.05
N LEU A 174 -0.13 25.56 12.17
CA LEU A 174 0.46 24.82 11.06
C LEU A 174 -0.24 23.47 10.78
N ASP A 175 -1.18 23.08 11.64
CA ASP A 175 -2.00 21.88 11.54
C ASP A 175 -3.44 22.29 11.22
N LEU A 176 -3.78 22.31 9.93
CA LEU A 176 -5.13 22.58 9.43
C LEU A 176 -5.75 21.34 8.79
N ASP A 177 -7.08 21.27 8.85
CA ASP A 177 -7.87 20.28 8.10
C ASP A 177 -8.05 20.67 6.62
N SER A 178 -8.70 19.81 5.83
CA SER A 178 -8.95 20.03 4.40
C SER A 178 -9.82 21.27 4.10
N ASN A 179 -10.49 21.82 5.12
CA ASN A 179 -11.31 23.03 5.03
C ASN A 179 -10.62 24.27 5.63
N GLY A 180 -9.34 24.14 6.02
CA GLY A 180 -8.55 25.22 6.57
C GLY A 180 -8.84 25.53 8.04
N ASN A 181 -9.55 24.67 8.78
CA ASN A 181 -9.77 24.89 10.21
C ASN A 181 -8.63 24.28 11.05
N PRO A 182 -8.24 24.91 12.17
CA PRO A 182 -7.30 24.34 13.13
C PRO A 182 -7.66 22.91 13.55
N LEU A 183 -6.66 22.00 13.60
CA LEU A 183 -6.88 20.66 14.14
C LEU A 183 -7.11 20.68 15.66
N TYR A 184 -6.51 21.61 16.40
CA TYR A 184 -6.80 21.79 17.83
C TYR A 184 -7.96 22.77 18.04
N VAL A 185 -9.17 22.27 17.84
CA VAL A 185 -10.42 23.02 18.05
C VAL A 185 -11.44 22.16 18.80
N ASP A 186 -12.19 22.78 19.70
CA ASP A 186 -13.21 22.09 20.48
C ASP A 186 -14.18 21.34 19.57
N GLY A 187 -14.50 20.09 19.93
CA GLY A 187 -15.31 19.19 19.13
C GLY A 187 -14.56 18.43 18.03
N ARG A 188 -13.25 18.64 17.83
CA ARG A 188 -12.45 17.86 16.86
C ARG A 188 -12.35 16.41 17.29
N HIS A 189 -12.52 15.49 16.33
CA HIS A 189 -12.27 14.06 16.52
C HIS A 189 -10.89 13.69 16.02
N TRP A 190 -10.17 12.91 16.82
CA TRP A 190 -8.86 12.40 16.47
C TRP A 190 -8.73 10.92 16.84
N PHE A 191 -8.31 10.11 15.87
CA PHE A 191 -7.91 8.73 16.08
C PHE A 191 -6.40 8.63 16.22
N ASN A 192 -5.94 8.19 17.40
CA ASN A 192 -4.51 7.93 17.63
C ASN A 192 -4.12 6.61 16.96
N THR A 193 -3.30 6.66 15.91
CA THR A 193 -2.88 5.46 15.16
C THR A 193 -1.87 4.58 15.89
N THR A 194 -1.23 5.08 16.95
CA THR A 194 -0.29 4.33 17.81
C THR A 194 -1.02 3.61 18.93
N THR A 195 -1.89 4.32 19.67
CA THR A 195 -2.61 3.75 20.83
C THR A 195 -3.94 3.12 20.45
N HIS A 196 -4.42 3.36 19.22
CA HIS A 196 -5.71 2.90 18.69
C HIS A 196 -6.89 3.38 19.54
N VAL A 197 -6.83 4.62 20.02
CA VAL A 197 -7.88 5.26 20.80
C VAL A 197 -8.43 6.44 20.03
N HIS A 198 -9.74 6.44 19.81
CA HIS A 198 -10.47 7.58 19.27
C HIS A 198 -10.77 8.56 20.41
N SER A 199 -10.56 9.85 20.19
CA SER A 199 -10.82 10.91 21.16
C SER A 199 -11.53 12.09 20.52
N VAL A 200 -12.24 12.87 21.33
CA VAL A 200 -12.77 14.18 20.95
C VAL A 200 -12.19 15.26 21.86
N LEU A 201 -11.82 16.41 21.31
CA LEU A 201 -11.37 17.54 22.12
C LEU A 201 -12.58 18.18 22.78
N ASN A 202 -12.60 18.23 24.12
CA ASN A 202 -13.62 18.91 24.91
C ASN A 202 -12.95 20.04 25.71
N GLY A 203 -13.17 21.28 25.28
CA GLY A 203 -12.42 22.44 25.71
C GLY A 203 -10.95 22.32 25.32
N SER A 204 -10.12 21.86 26.25
CA SER A 204 -8.68 21.65 26.05
C SER A 204 -8.22 20.22 26.35
N ILE A 205 -9.17 19.31 26.61
CA ILE A 205 -8.88 17.93 27.04
C ILE A 205 -9.36 16.95 25.98
N TRP A 206 -8.43 16.15 25.46
CA TRP A 206 -8.75 14.99 24.63
C TRP A 206 -9.44 13.92 25.47
N THR A 207 -10.73 13.70 25.22
CA THR A 207 -11.56 12.73 25.92
C THR A 207 -11.75 11.48 25.06
N PRO A 208 -11.39 10.27 25.53
CA PRO A 208 -11.58 9.04 24.77
C PRO A 208 -13.05 8.74 24.48
N VAL A 209 -13.34 8.29 23.25
CA VAL A 209 -14.68 7.92 22.75
C VAL A 209 -14.61 6.63 21.92
N LEU A 210 -15.77 6.05 21.61
CA LEU A 210 -15.87 4.92 20.67
C LEU A 210 -16.74 5.34 19.48
N ARG A 211 -16.09 5.63 18.35
CA ARG A 211 -16.77 6.14 17.15
C ARG A 211 -16.20 5.57 15.87
N VAL A 212 -17.07 5.39 14.88
CA VAL A 212 -16.71 5.09 13.48
C VAL A 212 -17.53 6.00 12.58
N PHE A 213 -16.91 6.58 11.57
CA PHE A 213 -17.60 7.48 10.66
C PHE A 213 -18.35 6.68 9.59
N ALA A 214 -19.52 7.15 9.17
CA ALA A 214 -20.31 6.54 8.11
C ALA A 214 -19.93 7.12 6.75
N ALA A 215 -19.95 8.45 6.65
CA ALA A 215 -19.67 9.21 5.44
C ALA A 215 -19.51 10.70 5.78
N GLN A 216 -18.93 11.46 4.87
CA GLN A 216 -19.09 12.90 4.78
C GLN A 216 -20.33 13.22 3.94
N LEU A 217 -21.23 14.06 4.45
CA LEU A 217 -22.33 14.66 3.71
C LEU A 217 -21.90 16.03 3.20
N PHE A 218 -21.64 16.12 1.90
CA PHE A 218 -21.21 17.32 1.19
C PHE A 218 -22.41 18.08 0.62
N ASN A 219 -22.47 19.39 0.87
CA ASN A 219 -23.54 20.32 0.50
C ASN A 219 -24.95 19.83 0.85
N GLY A 220 -25.07 19.05 1.93
CA GLY A 220 -26.36 18.52 2.40
C GLY A 220 -27.02 17.51 1.45
N THR A 221 -26.37 17.06 0.38
CA THR A 221 -27.00 16.17 -0.62
C THR A 221 -26.16 14.95 -1.00
N THR A 222 -24.83 15.05 -0.92
CA THR A 222 -23.93 14.05 -1.51
C THR A 222 -23.16 13.32 -0.42
N PHE A 223 -23.20 11.99 -0.41
CA PHE A 223 -22.39 11.19 0.50
C PHE A 223 -21.04 10.84 -0.12
N ILE A 224 -19.97 11.19 0.59
CA ILE A 224 -18.58 10.86 0.27
C ILE A 224 -18.10 9.85 1.31
N SER A 225 -17.52 8.75 0.84
CA SER A 225 -17.01 7.69 1.70
C SER A 225 -15.74 8.12 2.43
N MET A 226 -15.60 7.67 3.69
CA MET A 226 -14.40 7.89 4.51
C MET A 226 -13.32 6.82 4.27
N SER A 227 -13.55 5.87 3.36
CA SER A 227 -12.62 4.76 3.12
C SER A 227 -11.43 5.22 2.28
N GLN A 228 -10.21 4.82 2.68
CA GLN A 228 -8.95 5.18 2.02
C GLN A 228 -8.89 4.81 0.53
N ASN A 229 -9.64 3.80 0.10
CA ASN A 229 -9.68 3.32 -1.30
C ASN A 229 -11.08 3.45 -1.91
N SER A 230 -11.89 4.39 -1.42
CA SER A 230 -13.29 4.46 -1.84
C SER A 230 -13.43 4.80 -3.33
N GLN A 231 -14.23 4.01 -4.04
CA GLN A 231 -14.78 4.35 -5.34
C GLN A 231 -16.19 4.89 -5.15
N PHE A 232 -16.76 5.56 -6.16
CA PHE A 232 -18.08 6.16 -6.06
C PHE A 232 -19.15 5.11 -5.67
N GLY A 233 -19.77 5.28 -4.50
CA GLY A 233 -20.79 4.36 -3.97
C GLY A 233 -20.25 3.17 -3.16
N ASP A 234 -18.93 3.02 -2.99
CA ASP A 234 -18.32 2.04 -2.09
C ASP A 234 -17.88 2.70 -0.78
N PHE A 235 -18.41 2.20 0.32
CA PHE A 235 -18.12 2.69 1.66
C PHE A 235 -17.23 1.74 2.45
N THR A 236 -16.89 0.57 1.89
CA THR A 236 -16.11 -0.45 2.59
C THR A 236 -14.62 -0.08 2.67
N GLY A 237 -13.98 -0.46 3.77
CA GLY A 237 -12.54 -0.27 3.99
C GLY A 237 -12.18 0.60 5.19
N THR A 238 -10.88 0.89 5.30
CA THR A 238 -10.28 1.58 6.46
C THR A 238 -10.46 3.09 6.40
N GLN A 239 -10.71 3.72 7.55
CA GLN A 239 -10.83 5.18 7.70
C GLN A 239 -9.58 5.83 8.32
N ILE A 240 -8.63 4.99 8.74
CA ILE A 240 -7.46 5.40 9.52
C ILE A 240 -6.14 5.00 8.84
N GLY A 241 -6.20 4.52 7.60
CA GLY A 241 -5.03 4.09 6.83
C GLY A 241 -4.36 2.79 7.29
N ASN A 242 -4.90 2.12 8.31
CA ASN A 242 -4.33 0.89 8.85
C ASN A 242 -4.95 -0.35 8.21
N ASN A 243 -4.19 -1.01 7.33
CA ASN A 243 -4.58 -2.20 6.57
C ASN A 243 -4.05 -3.51 7.19
N ASN A 244 -3.71 -3.49 8.48
CA ASN A 244 -3.30 -4.71 9.17
C ASN A 244 -4.53 -5.58 9.45
N SER A 245 -4.41 -6.87 9.12
CA SER A 245 -5.48 -7.82 9.39
C SER A 245 -5.63 -8.07 10.89
N VAL A 246 -6.85 -7.97 11.41
CA VAL A 246 -7.17 -8.16 12.83
C VAL A 246 -8.44 -9.01 13.00
N PHE A 247 -8.57 -9.62 14.17
CA PHE A 247 -9.82 -10.23 14.61
C PHE A 247 -10.72 -9.16 15.21
N SER A 248 -11.97 -9.14 14.77
CA SER A 248 -13.02 -8.24 15.27
C SER A 248 -14.19 -9.09 15.77
N GLY A 249 -14.52 -8.93 17.05
CA GLY A 249 -15.52 -9.75 17.76
C GLY A 249 -16.74 -8.94 18.18
N ARG A 250 -17.91 -9.60 18.32
CA ARG A 250 -19.11 -8.94 18.85
C ARG A 250 -19.01 -8.80 20.36
N VAL A 251 -19.46 -7.68 20.90
CA VAL A 251 -19.50 -7.44 22.35
C VAL A 251 -20.54 -8.36 22.99
N LEU A 252 -20.16 -8.97 24.12
CA LEU A 252 -21.06 -9.84 24.89
C LEU A 252 -21.80 -9.04 25.97
N PHE A 253 -23.06 -9.40 26.19
CA PHE A 253 -23.92 -8.80 27.20
C PHE A 253 -24.37 -9.86 28.21
N ASP A 254 -24.56 -9.44 29.46
CA ASP A 254 -25.19 -10.28 30.48
C ASP A 254 -26.72 -10.34 30.30
N GLU A 255 -27.39 -11.12 31.15
CA GLU A 255 -28.86 -11.25 31.17
C GLU A 255 -29.59 -9.92 31.42
N SER A 256 -28.92 -8.93 32.01
CA SER A 256 -29.43 -7.59 32.28
C SER A 256 -29.13 -6.59 31.16
N SER A 257 -28.66 -7.06 29.99
CA SER A 257 -28.24 -6.23 28.86
C SER A 257 -27.09 -5.26 29.18
N LYS A 258 -26.26 -5.56 30.18
CA LYS A 258 -25.01 -4.81 30.43
C LYS A 258 -23.86 -5.50 29.72
N PRO A 259 -22.97 -4.74 29.07
CA PRO A 259 -21.85 -5.35 28.39
C PRO A 259 -20.86 -5.93 29.41
N MET A 260 -20.30 -7.10 29.10
CA MET A 260 -19.21 -7.69 29.87
C MET A 260 -17.92 -6.92 29.61
N ARG A 261 -17.21 -6.54 30.68
CA ARG A 261 -16.01 -5.68 30.60
C ARG A 261 -14.80 -6.33 31.25
N ARG A 262 -13.63 -6.01 30.71
CA ARG A 262 -12.34 -6.34 31.30
C ARG A 262 -11.91 -5.28 32.32
N ASP A 263 -10.94 -5.62 33.12
CA ASP A 263 -10.29 -4.71 34.09
C ASP A 263 -9.56 -3.54 33.40
N ASP A 264 -9.03 -3.76 32.21
CA ASP A 264 -8.39 -2.72 31.37
C ASP A 264 -9.37 -1.71 30.75
N GLY A 265 -10.68 -1.87 30.99
CA GLY A 265 -11.75 -1.00 30.49
C GLY A 265 -12.26 -1.33 29.09
N THR A 266 -11.70 -2.33 28.40
CA THR A 266 -12.22 -2.85 27.12
C THR A 266 -13.42 -3.79 27.33
N PHE A 267 -14.15 -4.07 26.25
CA PHE A 267 -15.26 -5.02 26.29
C PHE A 267 -14.78 -6.46 26.02
N PHE A 268 -15.48 -7.42 26.62
CA PHE A 268 -15.32 -8.83 26.28
C PHE A 268 -16.08 -9.14 24.99
N THR A 269 -15.48 -9.94 24.13
CA THR A 269 -15.97 -10.21 22.78
C THR A 269 -16.04 -11.70 22.45
N THR A 270 -16.69 -12.05 21.34
CA THR A 270 -16.73 -13.43 20.81
C THR A 270 -15.37 -14.01 20.41
N GLU A 271 -14.31 -13.19 20.33
CA GLU A 271 -12.95 -13.66 20.02
C GLU A 271 -12.14 -13.96 21.29
N ASP A 272 -12.69 -13.64 22.46
CA ASP A 272 -11.99 -13.80 23.74
C ASP A 272 -12.20 -15.18 24.33
N GLN A 273 -11.15 -15.70 24.95
CA GLN A 273 -11.19 -16.99 25.65
C GLN A 273 -11.75 -16.81 27.06
N PHE A 274 -12.74 -17.63 27.42
CA PHE A 274 -13.36 -17.63 28.74
C PHE A 274 -12.78 -18.74 29.62
N PHE A 275 -12.39 -18.39 30.84
CA PHE A 275 -11.89 -19.34 31.84
C PHE A 275 -12.61 -19.13 33.17
N THR A 276 -13.06 -20.20 33.81
CA THR A 276 -13.48 -20.18 35.22
C THR A 276 -12.34 -20.65 36.10
N ASN A 277 -12.13 -20.00 37.23
CA ASN A 277 -11.06 -20.35 38.17
C ASN A 277 -11.17 -21.84 38.57
N GLN A 278 -10.17 -22.65 38.17
CA GLN A 278 -10.02 -24.09 38.44
C GLN A 278 -10.80 -25.11 37.58
N SER A 279 -11.13 -24.83 36.31
CA SER A 279 -11.46 -25.92 35.37
C SER A 279 -10.65 -25.82 34.08
N ARG A 280 -9.76 -26.81 33.85
CA ARG A 280 -9.16 -27.09 32.54
C ARG A 280 -10.16 -27.91 31.74
N VAL A 281 -10.94 -27.20 30.91
CA VAL A 281 -11.85 -27.73 29.88
C VAL A 281 -12.97 -28.62 30.43
N ASP A 282 -14.20 -28.11 30.38
CA ASP A 282 -15.29 -28.94 29.89
C ASP A 282 -16.10 -28.13 28.90
N ALA A 283 -16.46 -28.75 27.78
CA ALA A 283 -17.11 -28.08 26.68
C ALA A 283 -18.47 -27.51 27.12
N LEU A 284 -18.55 -26.18 27.28
CA LEU A 284 -19.83 -25.50 27.39
C LEU A 284 -20.52 -25.58 26.01
N ARG A 285 -21.32 -26.62 25.81
CA ARG A 285 -22.14 -26.84 24.62
C ARG A 285 -23.39 -25.97 24.74
N LEU A 286 -23.47 -24.91 23.93
CA LEU A 286 -24.56 -23.91 23.93
C LEU A 286 -25.71 -24.25 22.96
N GLU A 287 -25.82 -25.51 22.51
CA GLU A 287 -26.86 -25.96 21.57
C GLU A 287 -27.92 -26.82 22.31
N SER A 288 -29.19 -26.41 22.21
CA SER A 288 -30.37 -26.94 22.90
C SER A 288 -30.83 -28.29 22.32
N ASN A 289 -30.07 -29.38 22.51
CA ASN A 289 -30.47 -30.75 22.10
C ASN A 289 -30.30 -31.82 23.20
N VAL A 290 -30.07 -31.39 24.46
CA VAL A 290 -29.97 -32.27 25.62
C VAL A 290 -31.26 -32.18 26.43
N THR A 291 -31.97 -33.30 26.54
CA THR A 291 -33.18 -33.42 27.36
C THR A 291 -32.90 -34.34 28.55
N ARG A 292 -33.51 -34.08 29.70
CA ARG A 292 -33.40 -34.95 30.88
C ARG A 292 -34.62 -35.87 30.98
N ALA A 293 -34.41 -37.15 31.26
CA ALA A 293 -35.49 -38.12 31.41
C ALA A 293 -35.17 -39.16 32.50
N GLN A 294 -36.22 -39.74 33.09
CA GLN A 294 -36.11 -40.73 34.17
C GLN A 294 -36.04 -42.15 33.62
N SER A 295 -35.11 -42.97 34.13
CA SER A 295 -35.01 -44.40 33.80
C SER A 295 -36.08 -45.25 34.48
N VAL A 296 -36.67 -46.20 33.73
CA VAL A 296 -37.55 -47.26 34.26
C VAL A 296 -36.89 -48.64 34.30
N GLU A 297 -35.69 -48.76 33.72
CA GLU A 297 -34.93 -50.00 33.67
C GLU A 297 -34.03 -50.15 34.90
N PRO A 298 -33.73 -51.38 35.34
CA PRO A 298 -32.87 -51.62 36.50
C PRO A 298 -31.45 -51.07 36.31
N SER A 299 -30.96 -51.00 35.07
CA SER A 299 -29.68 -50.39 34.72
C SER A 299 -29.63 -49.98 33.25
N LEU A 300 -29.25 -48.72 32.98
CA LEU A 300 -28.89 -48.22 31.65
C LEU A 300 -27.43 -47.74 31.68
N SER A 301 -26.65 -48.11 30.66
CA SER A 301 -25.24 -47.72 30.57
C SER A 301 -25.07 -46.42 29.78
N ALA A 302 -24.04 -45.64 30.12
CA ALA A 302 -23.64 -44.49 29.33
C ALA A 302 -23.38 -44.88 27.87
N PHE A 303 -23.74 -44.00 26.94
CA PHE A 303 -23.70 -44.18 25.50
C PHE A 303 -24.61 -45.27 24.92
N SER A 304 -25.55 -45.79 25.71
CA SER A 304 -26.65 -46.64 25.20
C SER A 304 -27.74 -45.80 24.53
N VAL A 305 -28.43 -46.41 23.56
CA VAL A 305 -29.58 -45.82 22.89
C VAL A 305 -30.84 -46.11 23.72
N VAL A 306 -31.58 -45.06 24.04
CA VAL A 306 -32.79 -45.11 24.86
C VAL A 306 -34.00 -44.61 24.08
N ALA A 307 -35.17 -45.15 24.37
CA ALA A 307 -36.44 -44.78 23.76
C ALA A 307 -37.38 -44.18 24.82
N TRP A 308 -38.15 -43.16 24.44
CA TRP A 308 -39.16 -42.59 25.31
C TRP A 308 -40.41 -43.48 25.36
N THR A 309 -40.85 -43.80 26.57
CA THR A 309 -42.11 -44.49 26.83
C THR A 309 -43.28 -43.49 26.79
N GLY A 310 -44.51 -44.00 26.71
CA GLY A 310 -45.73 -43.16 26.66
C GLY A 310 -45.92 -42.24 27.87
N ASP A 311 -45.24 -42.52 28.98
CA ASP A 311 -45.31 -41.75 30.23
C ASP A 311 -44.14 -40.76 30.40
N GLY A 312 -43.32 -40.54 29.36
CA GLY A 312 -42.21 -39.58 29.38
C GLY A 312 -40.93 -40.07 30.08
N GLN A 313 -40.88 -41.35 30.43
CA GLN A 313 -39.71 -42.03 30.98
C GLN A 313 -38.89 -42.67 29.86
N ILE A 314 -37.68 -43.16 30.15
CA ILE A 314 -36.78 -43.78 29.17
C ILE A 314 -36.46 -45.23 29.52
N SER A 315 -36.49 -46.09 28.51
CA SER A 315 -36.05 -47.49 28.55
C SER A 315 -35.03 -47.77 27.45
N SER A 316 -34.40 -48.95 27.47
CA SER A 316 -33.52 -49.37 26.37
C SER A 316 -34.27 -49.38 25.04
N ALA A 317 -33.69 -48.82 23.98
CA ALA A 317 -34.34 -48.72 22.68
C ALA A 317 -34.28 -50.05 21.92
N ALA A 318 -35.42 -50.49 21.40
CA ALA A 318 -35.49 -51.59 20.43
C ALA A 318 -35.48 -51.05 18.99
N TYR A 319 -35.15 -51.92 18.03
CA TYR A 319 -35.20 -51.60 16.60
C TYR A 319 -36.59 -51.05 16.19
N GLU A 320 -37.65 -51.61 16.77
CA GLU A 320 -39.05 -51.26 16.50
C GLU A 320 -39.43 -49.83 16.92
N ASP A 321 -38.70 -49.24 17.88
CA ASP A 321 -38.99 -47.93 18.45
C ASP A 321 -38.60 -46.79 17.51
N VAL A 322 -37.67 -47.06 16.59
CA VAL A 322 -37.20 -46.08 15.60
C VAL A 322 -38.36 -45.68 14.68
N GLY A 323 -38.68 -44.38 14.65
CA GLY A 323 -39.79 -43.83 13.88
C GLY A 323 -41.17 -44.02 14.51
N ARG A 324 -41.27 -44.71 15.66
CA ARG A 324 -42.49 -44.83 16.46
C ARG A 324 -42.48 -43.89 17.67
N THR A 325 -41.34 -43.75 18.33
CA THR A 325 -41.11 -42.82 19.44
C THR A 325 -39.79 -42.08 19.24
N VAL A 326 -39.52 -41.09 20.08
CA VAL A 326 -38.22 -40.42 20.12
C VAL A 326 -37.20 -41.40 20.68
N VAL A 327 -36.04 -41.49 20.04
CA VAL A 327 -34.85 -42.20 20.52
C VAL A 327 -33.71 -41.22 20.76
N GLY A 328 -32.87 -41.50 21.75
CA GLY A 328 -31.76 -40.64 22.12
C GLY A 328 -30.60 -41.45 22.67
N LEU A 329 -29.48 -40.79 22.91
CA LEU A 329 -28.26 -41.41 23.41
C LEU A 329 -27.93 -40.87 24.80
N LEU A 330 -27.77 -41.78 25.75
CA LEU A 330 -27.53 -41.46 27.16
C LEU A 330 -26.07 -41.05 27.40
N THR A 331 -25.80 -40.03 28.23
CA THR A 331 -24.40 -39.59 28.48
C THR A 331 -23.79 -40.15 29.76
N GLU A 332 -24.59 -40.73 30.65
CA GLU A 332 -24.18 -41.22 31.97
C GLU A 332 -24.87 -42.55 32.31
N ASN A 333 -24.38 -43.29 33.31
CA ASN A 333 -25.06 -44.51 33.75
C ASN A 333 -26.28 -44.13 34.59
N LEU A 334 -27.42 -44.81 34.39
CA LEU A 334 -28.62 -44.59 35.18
C LEU A 334 -29.12 -45.88 35.82
N SER A 335 -29.51 -45.78 37.09
CA SER A 335 -30.24 -46.81 37.82
C SER A 335 -31.75 -46.58 37.73
N ASN A 336 -32.55 -47.54 38.19
CA ASN A 336 -34.01 -47.40 38.21
C ASN A 336 -34.44 -46.12 38.96
N LEU A 337 -35.35 -45.35 38.34
CA LEU A 337 -35.89 -44.06 38.80
C LEU A 337 -34.90 -42.89 38.83
N GLU A 338 -33.68 -43.06 38.33
CA GLU A 338 -32.68 -41.98 38.21
C GLU A 338 -32.93 -41.11 36.97
N VAL A 339 -32.67 -39.82 37.07
CA VAL A 339 -32.85 -38.85 35.97
C VAL A 339 -31.49 -38.45 35.42
N GLY A 340 -31.29 -38.66 34.12
CA GLY A 340 -30.04 -38.31 33.44
C GLY A 340 -30.22 -37.55 32.15
N ALA A 341 -29.11 -37.08 31.60
CA ALA A 341 -29.04 -36.35 30.34
C ALA A 341 -29.04 -37.29 29.13
N VAL A 342 -29.90 -36.98 28.14
CA VAL A 342 -30.07 -37.70 26.89
C VAL A 342 -29.89 -36.75 25.71
N ILE A 343 -29.06 -37.14 24.75
CA ILE A 343 -28.82 -36.42 23.49
C ILE A 343 -29.82 -36.92 22.45
N VAL A 344 -30.67 -36.02 21.93
CA VAL A 344 -31.67 -36.40 20.92
C VAL A 344 -31.14 -36.24 19.49
N GLN A 345 -30.22 -35.30 19.28
CA GLN A 345 -29.59 -35.07 17.97
C GLN A 345 -28.22 -34.38 18.11
N GLY A 346 -27.27 -34.76 17.24
CA GLY A 346 -25.99 -34.10 17.02
C GLY A 346 -24.79 -35.03 17.13
N THR A 347 -23.60 -34.45 17.12
CA THR A 347 -22.34 -35.22 17.20
C THR A 347 -22.08 -35.70 18.62
N VAL A 348 -21.69 -36.98 18.74
CA VAL A 348 -21.31 -37.65 19.98
C VAL A 348 -19.96 -38.32 19.79
N THR A 349 -19.05 -38.11 20.73
CA THR A 349 -17.72 -38.74 20.76
C THR A 349 -17.59 -39.58 22.01
N ASN A 350 -17.19 -40.84 21.85
CA ASN A 350 -16.85 -41.74 22.95
C ASN A 350 -15.47 -42.36 22.67
N PRO A 351 -14.42 -42.03 23.45
CA PRO A 351 -13.07 -42.54 23.25
C PRO A 351 -12.94 -44.07 23.31
N LEU A 352 -13.93 -44.77 23.88
CA LEU A 352 -13.98 -46.23 23.95
C LEU A 352 -14.55 -46.88 22.68
N TRP A 353 -15.21 -46.11 21.81
CA TRP A 353 -15.64 -46.61 20.52
C TRP A 353 -14.44 -46.83 19.60
N ASN A 354 -14.49 -47.95 18.89
CA ASN A 354 -13.56 -48.30 17.83
C ASN A 354 -14.38 -49.00 16.77
N TRP A 355 -15.07 -48.21 15.92
CA TRP A 355 -15.97 -48.76 14.91
C TRP A 355 -15.20 -49.63 13.93
N THR A 356 -15.31 -50.96 14.05
CA THR A 356 -14.70 -51.92 13.13
C THR A 356 -15.73 -52.88 12.55
N GLN A 357 -15.54 -53.27 11.29
CA GLN A 357 -16.23 -54.40 10.69
C GLN A 357 -15.21 -55.54 10.58
N GLY A 358 -15.16 -56.41 11.59
CA GLY A 358 -14.09 -57.41 11.71
C GLY A 358 -12.73 -56.76 12.01
N ALA A 359 -11.72 -57.00 11.17
CA ALA A 359 -10.36 -56.47 11.36
C ALA A 359 -10.12 -55.10 10.69
N THR A 360 -11.15 -54.49 10.08
CA THR A 360 -11.03 -53.28 9.27
C THR A 360 -11.85 -52.14 9.90
N PRO A 361 -11.34 -50.89 9.94
CA PRO A 361 -12.12 -49.73 10.38
C PRO A 361 -13.39 -49.55 9.54
N THR A 362 -14.51 -49.23 10.20
CA THR A 362 -15.77 -48.93 9.52
C THR A 362 -15.61 -47.60 8.77
N PRO A 363 -15.94 -47.53 7.46
CA PRO A 363 -15.81 -46.30 6.69
C PRO A 363 -16.59 -45.12 7.29
N VAL A 364 -16.05 -43.91 7.14
CA VAL A 364 -16.78 -42.68 7.45
C VAL A 364 -18.03 -42.59 6.58
N GLY A 365 -19.16 -42.25 7.19
CA GLY A 365 -20.47 -42.21 6.56
C GLY A 365 -21.27 -43.50 6.67
N SER A 366 -20.69 -44.59 7.19
CA SER A 366 -21.43 -45.84 7.45
C SER A 366 -22.59 -45.62 8.40
N GLU A 367 -23.73 -46.22 8.04
CA GLU A 367 -24.98 -46.13 8.77
C GLU A 367 -24.99 -47.05 10.00
N LEU A 368 -25.65 -46.59 11.06
CA LEU A 368 -25.80 -47.30 12.32
C LEU A 368 -27.28 -47.43 12.69
N TRP A 369 -27.64 -48.61 13.17
CA TRP A 369 -28.97 -48.97 13.67
C TRP A 369 -28.91 -49.27 15.17
N VAL A 370 -30.07 -49.48 15.79
CA VAL A 370 -30.16 -49.89 17.19
C VAL A 370 -30.67 -51.33 17.31
N GLU A 371 -30.05 -52.09 18.20
CA GLU A 371 -30.54 -53.38 18.67
C GLU A 371 -30.30 -53.48 20.18
N ASP A 372 -31.38 -53.67 20.95
CA ASP A 372 -31.36 -53.80 22.42
C ASP A 372 -30.53 -52.71 23.15
N GLY A 373 -30.64 -51.45 22.70
CA GLY A 373 -29.95 -50.29 23.25
C GLY A 373 -28.49 -50.12 22.83
N LEU A 374 -27.98 -50.98 21.94
CA LEU A 374 -26.64 -50.89 21.36
C LEU A 374 -26.69 -50.38 19.92
N LEU A 375 -25.66 -49.64 19.53
CA LEU A 375 -25.46 -49.24 18.14
C LEU A 375 -24.82 -50.39 17.35
N VAL A 376 -25.45 -50.80 16.26
CA VAL A 376 -25.00 -51.88 15.37
C VAL A 376 -24.76 -51.36 13.95
N THR A 377 -23.78 -51.95 13.25
CA THR A 377 -23.34 -51.56 11.90
C THR A 377 -24.05 -52.31 10.77
N ILE A 378 -24.92 -53.27 11.12
CA ILE A 378 -25.70 -54.06 10.18
C ILE A 378 -27.16 -53.85 10.53
N ASP A 379 -27.99 -53.57 9.53
CA ASP A 379 -29.44 -53.44 9.69
C ASP A 379 -30.06 -54.75 10.23
N PRO A 380 -30.67 -54.74 11.44
CA PRO A 380 -31.37 -55.88 12.00
C PRO A 380 -32.44 -56.48 11.08
N HIS A 381 -33.11 -55.67 10.24
CA HIS A 381 -34.09 -56.17 9.28
C HIS A 381 -33.46 -57.08 8.21
N ILE A 382 -32.22 -56.82 7.82
CA ILE A 382 -31.49 -57.62 6.83
C ILE A 382 -30.96 -58.91 7.48
N SER A 383 -30.53 -58.85 8.74
CA SER A 383 -29.94 -60.01 9.43
C SER A 383 -31.00 -61.02 9.92
N ASP A 384 -32.15 -60.56 10.41
CA ASP A 384 -33.28 -61.41 10.82
C ASP A 384 -34.64 -60.82 10.36
N PRO A 385 -35.00 -61.00 9.09
CA PRO A 385 -36.25 -60.48 8.53
C PRO A 385 -37.52 -61.14 9.10
N VAL A 386 -37.39 -62.23 9.87
CA VAL A 386 -38.54 -62.90 10.51
C VAL A 386 -38.85 -62.21 11.84
N LYS A 387 -37.82 -61.84 12.61
CA LYS A 387 -37.94 -61.09 13.86
C LYS A 387 -38.33 -59.63 13.60
N TYR A 388 -37.65 -58.98 12.65
CA TYR A 388 -37.86 -57.57 12.32
C TYR A 388 -38.59 -57.47 10.98
N GLN A 389 -39.91 -57.36 11.00
CA GLN A 389 -40.72 -57.47 9.76
C GLN A 389 -40.78 -56.16 8.95
N GLN A 390 -40.44 -55.03 9.56
CA GLN A 390 -40.47 -53.72 8.91
C GLN A 390 -39.08 -53.08 8.90
N PRO A 391 -38.59 -52.60 7.74
CA PRO A 391 -37.34 -51.86 7.70
C PRO A 391 -37.47 -50.51 8.42
N ARG A 392 -36.41 -50.12 9.15
CA ARG A 392 -36.28 -48.84 9.84
C ARG A 392 -35.12 -48.02 9.26
N VAL A 393 -35.23 -46.71 9.42
CA VAL A 393 -34.16 -45.77 9.02
C VAL A 393 -32.99 -45.86 10.01
N PRO A 394 -31.75 -45.61 9.56
CA PRO A 394 -30.61 -45.51 10.45
C PRO A 394 -30.76 -44.29 11.38
N ILE A 395 -30.18 -44.41 12.57
CA ILE A 395 -30.28 -43.40 13.65
C ILE A 395 -28.97 -42.65 13.89
N ALA A 396 -27.88 -43.10 13.28
CA ALA A 396 -26.59 -42.43 13.33
C ALA A 396 -25.71 -42.78 12.12
N ARG A 397 -24.65 -42.00 11.93
CA ARG A 397 -23.56 -42.31 10.99
C ARG A 397 -22.19 -42.13 11.64
N VAL A 398 -21.25 -42.97 11.25
CA VAL A 398 -19.85 -42.88 11.70
C VAL A 398 -19.20 -41.64 11.08
N LEU A 399 -18.64 -40.76 11.90
CA LEU A 399 -17.88 -39.59 11.44
C LEU A 399 -16.36 -39.83 11.57
N ASP A 400 -15.94 -40.56 12.61
CA ASP A 400 -14.56 -40.98 12.85
C ASP A 400 -14.55 -42.24 13.74
N LYS A 401 -13.38 -42.80 14.05
CA LYS A 401 -13.20 -44.05 14.83
C LYS A 401 -13.93 -44.07 16.18
N ASP A 402 -14.09 -42.90 16.81
CA ASP A 402 -14.68 -42.68 18.13
C ASP A 402 -15.85 -41.69 18.12
N THR A 403 -16.28 -41.25 16.93
CA THR A 403 -17.24 -40.16 16.79
C THR A 403 -18.34 -40.52 15.80
N ILE A 404 -19.59 -40.25 16.18
CA ILE A 404 -20.77 -40.41 15.34
C ILE A 404 -21.56 -39.11 15.26
N ILE A 405 -22.35 -38.95 14.20
CA ILE A 405 -23.47 -38.01 14.18
C ILE A 405 -24.76 -38.80 14.42
N PHE A 406 -25.49 -38.46 15.48
CA PHE A 406 -26.74 -39.11 15.88
C PHE A 406 -27.92 -38.24 15.44
N GLU A 407 -28.77 -38.74 14.55
CA GLU A 407 -29.98 -38.04 14.11
C GLU A 407 -31.06 -39.06 13.74
N GLN A 408 -32.29 -38.83 14.20
CA GLN A 408 -33.43 -39.64 13.75
C GLN A 408 -33.85 -39.20 12.35
N GLY A 409 -33.87 -40.14 11.40
CA GLY A 409 -34.36 -39.86 10.04
C GLY A 409 -33.29 -39.51 9.01
N LEU A 410 -32.06 -40.02 9.18
CA LEU A 410 -31.00 -40.00 8.16
C LEU A 410 -31.40 -40.84 6.93
N GLY A 411 -32.27 -40.29 6.09
CA GLY A 411 -32.66 -40.85 4.79
C GLY A 411 -33.88 -41.78 4.83
N GLY A 412 -35.09 -41.20 4.83
CA GLY A 412 -36.32 -41.95 4.51
C GLY A 412 -36.42 -42.19 3.00
N VAL A 413 -36.47 -43.45 2.56
CA VAL A 413 -36.84 -43.80 1.18
C VAL A 413 -38.36 -43.66 1.06
N GLY A 414 -38.83 -42.68 0.27
CA GLY A 414 -40.25 -42.55 -0.05
C GLY A 414 -40.75 -43.76 -0.87
N PRO A 415 -42.06 -44.06 -0.85
CA PRO A 415 -42.63 -45.15 -1.66
C PRO A 415 -42.30 -44.96 -3.14
N ILE A 416 -41.76 -45.99 -3.79
CA ILE A 416 -41.45 -45.95 -5.23
C ILE A 416 -42.77 -45.79 -6.01
N GLY A 417 -42.88 -44.72 -6.80
CA GLY A 417 -44.06 -44.47 -7.65
C GLY A 417 -44.16 -45.49 -8.81
N PRO A 418 -45.34 -45.69 -9.42
CA PRO A 418 -45.50 -46.58 -10.57
C PRO A 418 -44.63 -46.13 -11.74
N GLN A 419 -43.80 -47.03 -12.27
CA GLN A 419 -42.89 -46.75 -13.37
C GLN A 419 -43.68 -46.59 -14.70
N GLY A 420 -43.55 -45.43 -15.36
CA GLY A 420 -44.18 -45.19 -16.66
C GLY A 420 -43.55 -46.02 -17.79
N ALA A 421 -44.37 -46.49 -18.74
CA ALA A 421 -43.92 -47.28 -19.88
C ALA A 421 -43.34 -46.39 -21.00
N ILE A 422 -42.11 -46.71 -21.44
CA ILE A 422 -41.35 -46.04 -22.52
C ILE A 422 -41.53 -46.68 -23.90
N ALA A 423 -42.46 -47.62 -24.04
CA ALA A 423 -42.71 -48.31 -25.31
C ALA A 423 -43.37 -47.37 -26.33
N GLY A 424 -42.62 -46.96 -27.35
CA GLY A 424 -43.14 -46.24 -28.53
C GLY A 424 -42.76 -44.76 -28.65
N LEU A 425 -41.87 -44.24 -27.81
CA LEU A 425 -41.32 -42.89 -28.01
C LEU A 425 -40.26 -42.90 -29.13
N PRO A 426 -40.30 -41.96 -30.09
CA PRO A 426 -39.24 -41.81 -31.12
C PRO A 426 -37.90 -41.41 -30.47
N PRO A 427 -36.74 -41.58 -31.14
CA PRO A 427 -35.44 -41.15 -30.59
C PRO A 427 -35.42 -39.66 -30.25
N ALA A 428 -34.87 -39.29 -29.08
CA ALA A 428 -34.77 -37.89 -28.68
C ALA A 428 -33.84 -37.09 -29.61
N ASP A 429 -34.23 -35.86 -29.95
CA ASP A 429 -33.40 -34.89 -30.67
C ASP A 429 -33.31 -33.56 -29.88
N THR A 430 -32.60 -32.56 -30.43
CA THR A 430 -32.37 -31.27 -29.75
C THR A 430 -33.64 -30.42 -29.56
N THR A 431 -34.77 -30.84 -30.11
CA THR A 431 -36.03 -30.10 -30.14
C THR A 431 -37.27 -30.93 -29.76
N ASN A 432 -37.20 -32.26 -29.74
CA ASN A 432 -38.30 -33.16 -29.41
C ASN A 432 -37.94 -34.16 -28.31
N LEU A 433 -38.86 -34.36 -27.37
CA LEU A 433 -38.75 -35.40 -26.33
C LEU A 433 -38.96 -36.79 -26.94
N GLY A 434 -38.03 -37.70 -26.64
CA GLY A 434 -37.99 -39.06 -27.18
C GLY A 434 -37.21 -40.05 -26.31
N GLY A 435 -37.21 -41.34 -26.66
CA GLY A 435 -36.50 -42.40 -25.94
C GLY A 435 -35.04 -42.54 -26.40
N VAL A 436 -34.08 -42.60 -25.47
CA VAL A 436 -32.67 -42.88 -25.77
C VAL A 436 -32.41 -44.36 -25.51
N THR A 437 -32.22 -45.16 -26.57
CA THR A 437 -31.85 -46.59 -26.43
C THR A 437 -30.35 -46.79 -26.50
N LEU A 438 -29.81 -47.53 -25.52
CA LEU A 438 -28.40 -47.95 -25.48
C LEU A 438 -28.21 -49.22 -26.34
N ILE A 439 -27.05 -49.34 -26.98
CA ILE A 439 -26.76 -50.42 -27.94
C ILE A 439 -26.64 -51.81 -27.29
N THR A 440 -26.38 -51.89 -25.97
CA THR A 440 -26.44 -53.14 -25.20
C THR A 440 -26.91 -52.90 -23.76
N SER A 441 -27.61 -53.87 -23.17
CA SER A 441 -28.13 -53.80 -21.80
C SER A 441 -27.01 -54.01 -20.76
N SER A 442 -27.06 -53.26 -19.65
CA SER A 442 -26.20 -53.47 -18.47
C SER A 442 -26.31 -54.92 -17.95
N SER A 443 -25.19 -55.55 -17.60
CA SER A 443 -25.17 -56.89 -17.00
C SER A 443 -25.51 -56.90 -15.51
N ASP A 444 -25.54 -55.73 -14.86
CA ASP A 444 -25.94 -55.56 -13.47
C ASP A 444 -27.06 -54.49 -13.40
N PRO A 445 -28.30 -54.89 -13.05
CA PRO A 445 -29.43 -53.97 -12.99
C PRO A 445 -29.39 -53.01 -11.78
N LEU A 446 -28.48 -53.20 -10.81
CA LEU A 446 -28.38 -52.37 -9.59
C LEU A 446 -27.23 -51.35 -9.62
N ARG A 447 -26.39 -51.36 -10.66
CA ARG A 447 -25.34 -50.36 -10.86
C ARG A 447 -25.48 -49.70 -12.22
N ALA A 448 -25.95 -48.45 -12.22
CA ALA A 448 -25.98 -47.61 -13.41
C ALA A 448 -24.59 -47.01 -13.68
N PHE A 449 -23.66 -47.79 -14.21
CA PHE A 449 -22.52 -47.25 -14.95
C PHE A 449 -22.31 -48.05 -16.22
N VAL A 450 -22.61 -47.45 -17.37
CA VAL A 450 -22.17 -47.96 -18.67
C VAL A 450 -21.38 -46.85 -19.35
N ILE A 451 -20.15 -46.67 -18.88
CA ILE A 451 -19.05 -46.40 -19.79
C ILE A 451 -18.50 -47.80 -20.06
N SER A 452 -18.43 -48.25 -21.32
CA SER A 452 -17.91 -49.60 -21.60
C SER A 452 -16.50 -49.71 -21.01
N ASP A 453 -16.12 -50.88 -20.49
CA ASP A 453 -14.74 -51.20 -20.07
C ASP A 453 -13.69 -51.01 -21.18
N THR A 454 -14.16 -50.80 -22.41
CA THR A 454 -13.43 -50.45 -23.62
C THR A 454 -13.36 -48.94 -23.89
N ASP A 455 -13.95 -48.07 -23.05
CA ASP A 455 -13.74 -46.62 -23.14
C ASP A 455 -12.26 -46.33 -22.80
N PRO A 456 -11.51 -45.75 -23.76
CA PRO A 456 -10.09 -45.47 -23.57
C PRO A 456 -9.80 -44.59 -22.35
N ARG A 457 -10.78 -43.83 -21.84
CA ARG A 457 -10.65 -42.97 -20.66
C ARG A 457 -10.63 -43.75 -19.33
N LEU A 458 -11.06 -45.02 -19.32
CA LEU A 458 -11.09 -45.86 -18.11
C LEU A 458 -9.84 -46.72 -17.91
N THR A 459 -9.06 -47.00 -18.97
CA THR A 459 -7.85 -47.84 -18.91
C THR A 459 -6.57 -47.10 -19.29
N ASN A 460 -6.68 -45.93 -19.93
CA ASN A 460 -5.56 -45.02 -20.12
C ASN A 460 -5.79 -43.82 -19.22
N ALA A 461 -5.15 -43.81 -18.05
CA ALA A 461 -4.87 -42.56 -17.37
C ALA A 461 -3.95 -41.74 -18.28
N ARG A 462 -4.52 -41.11 -19.32
CA ARG A 462 -3.86 -39.98 -19.96
C ARG A 462 -3.94 -38.87 -18.93
N SER A 463 -2.97 -38.84 -18.01
CA SER A 463 -2.33 -37.56 -17.74
C SER A 463 -2.14 -36.95 -19.13
N PRO A 464 -2.76 -35.80 -19.45
CA PRO A 464 -2.70 -35.26 -20.78
C PRO A 464 -1.25 -35.37 -21.25
N LEU A 465 -1.01 -36.07 -22.37
CA LEU A 465 0.33 -36.10 -22.97
C LEU A 465 0.79 -34.65 -22.96
N ALA A 466 2.01 -34.38 -22.48
CA ALA A 466 2.52 -33.02 -22.40
C ALA A 466 2.21 -32.33 -23.73
N HIS A 467 1.29 -31.39 -23.68
CA HIS A 467 0.80 -30.66 -24.83
C HIS A 467 1.02 -29.21 -24.51
N ILE A 468 1.30 -28.47 -25.57
CA ILE A 468 1.53 -27.05 -25.48
C ILE A 468 0.21 -26.35 -25.77
N HIS A 469 -0.16 -25.42 -24.90
CA HIS A 469 -1.13 -24.39 -25.24
C HIS A 469 -0.36 -23.24 -25.87
N GLN A 470 -0.94 -22.60 -26.89
CA GLN A 470 -0.41 -21.30 -27.30
C GLN A 470 -0.69 -20.31 -26.16
N ALA A 471 0.21 -19.35 -25.94
CA ALA A 471 -0.03 -18.33 -24.91
C ALA A 471 -1.32 -17.51 -25.18
N SER A 472 -1.77 -17.45 -26.44
CA SER A 472 -3.05 -16.84 -26.83
C SER A 472 -4.28 -17.61 -26.35
N ASP A 473 -4.13 -18.88 -25.96
CA ASP A 473 -5.24 -19.71 -25.49
C ASP A 473 -5.53 -19.51 -24.00
N ILE A 474 -4.66 -18.78 -23.30
CA ILE A 474 -4.75 -18.53 -21.86
C ILE A 474 -5.34 -17.15 -21.63
N SER A 475 -6.63 -17.10 -21.31
CA SER A 475 -7.34 -15.86 -20.98
C SER A 475 -7.18 -15.47 -19.51
N PHE A 476 -7.08 -14.17 -19.22
CA PHE A 476 -7.06 -13.65 -17.85
C PHE A 476 -7.84 -12.32 -17.76
N LEU A 477 -8.17 -11.88 -16.54
CA LEU A 477 -8.78 -10.58 -16.33
C LEU A 477 -7.71 -9.50 -16.36
N ALA A 478 -7.79 -8.62 -17.35
CA ALA A 478 -6.91 -7.48 -17.54
C ALA A 478 -6.80 -6.60 -16.26
N GLY A 479 -5.59 -6.09 -15.99
CA GLY A 479 -5.30 -5.26 -14.84
C GLY A 479 -4.00 -4.47 -15.01
N GLY A 480 -3.82 -3.39 -14.24
CA GLY A 480 -2.55 -2.63 -14.22
C GLY A 480 -2.19 -1.95 -15.54
N GLY A 481 -3.18 -1.49 -16.31
CA GLY A 481 -2.97 -0.76 -17.57
C GLY A 481 -2.84 -1.65 -18.82
N ILE A 482 -2.84 -2.98 -18.66
CA ILE A 482 -2.91 -3.94 -19.77
C ILE A 482 -4.38 -4.04 -20.20
N ILE A 483 -4.65 -3.89 -21.50
CA ILE A 483 -5.99 -3.95 -22.09
C ILE A 483 -6.26 -5.34 -22.69
N SER A 484 -5.20 -6.06 -23.07
CA SER A 484 -5.27 -7.41 -23.64
C SER A 484 -5.88 -8.44 -22.68
N SER A 485 -6.65 -9.39 -23.22
CA SER A 485 -7.35 -10.44 -22.46
C SER A 485 -6.68 -11.82 -22.51
N ASP A 486 -5.57 -11.97 -23.25
CA ASP A 486 -4.79 -13.20 -23.38
C ASP A 486 -3.30 -12.96 -23.14
N VAL A 487 -2.58 -14.00 -22.71
CA VAL A 487 -1.17 -13.88 -22.28
C VAL A 487 -0.25 -13.43 -23.43
N GLN A 488 -0.49 -13.87 -24.66
CA GLN A 488 0.38 -13.52 -25.78
C GLN A 488 0.28 -12.03 -26.14
N SER A 489 -0.94 -11.52 -26.26
CA SER A 489 -1.19 -10.11 -26.57
C SER A 489 -0.71 -9.20 -25.45
N ALA A 490 -0.90 -9.62 -24.19
CA ALA A 490 -0.44 -8.87 -23.03
C ALA A 490 1.09 -8.72 -22.96
N LEU A 491 1.84 -9.76 -23.34
CA LEU A 491 3.30 -9.69 -23.45
C LEU A 491 3.75 -8.73 -24.56
N THR A 492 3.06 -8.73 -25.70
CA THR A 492 3.32 -7.79 -26.80
C THR A 492 3.02 -6.36 -26.38
N GLU A 493 1.88 -6.12 -25.73
CA GLU A 493 1.49 -4.82 -25.19
C GLU A 493 2.53 -4.30 -24.19
N LEU A 494 2.94 -5.13 -23.23
CA LEU A 494 3.97 -4.80 -22.26
C LEU A 494 5.30 -4.46 -22.94
N GLY A 495 5.69 -5.23 -23.96
CA GLY A 495 6.89 -4.99 -24.76
C GLY A 495 6.86 -3.64 -25.49
N ASN A 496 5.69 -3.22 -25.98
CA ASN A 496 5.52 -1.93 -26.64
C ASN A 496 5.52 -0.74 -25.65
N THR A 497 5.12 -0.97 -24.40
CA THR A 497 5.10 0.07 -23.36
C THR A 497 6.41 0.22 -22.59
N LYS A 498 7.38 -0.68 -22.79
CA LYS A 498 8.67 -0.67 -22.09
C LYS A 498 9.82 -0.33 -23.04
N ILE A 499 10.85 0.30 -22.50
CA ILE A 499 12.10 0.55 -23.21
C ILE A 499 13.05 -0.61 -22.95
N SER A 500 13.68 -1.14 -23.99
CA SER A 500 14.70 -2.18 -23.86
C SER A 500 16.00 -1.60 -23.28
N SER A 501 16.71 -2.40 -22.49
CA SER A 501 18.06 -2.06 -22.03
C SER A 501 19.09 -1.96 -23.16
N THR A 502 18.79 -2.53 -24.34
CA THR A 502 19.58 -2.36 -25.57
C THR A 502 19.26 -1.06 -26.32
N GLY A 503 18.34 -0.23 -25.78
CA GLY A 503 17.84 0.98 -26.41
C GLY A 503 16.47 0.81 -27.09
N GLY A 504 15.85 1.93 -27.45
CA GLY A 504 14.55 1.98 -28.13
C GLY A 504 14.24 3.40 -28.61
N ILE A 505 13.20 3.55 -29.44
CA ILE A 505 12.73 4.85 -29.92
C ILE A 505 11.57 5.30 -29.02
N MET A 506 11.69 6.48 -28.41
CA MET A 506 10.62 7.09 -27.62
C MET A 506 9.86 8.10 -28.48
N THR A 507 8.59 7.83 -28.76
CA THR A 507 7.72 8.75 -29.51
C THR A 507 6.83 9.62 -28.62
N GLY A 508 6.87 9.40 -27.28
CA GLY A 508 6.14 10.15 -26.27
C GLY A 508 7.05 10.66 -25.16
N ALA A 509 6.51 11.52 -24.28
CA ALA A 509 7.27 12.16 -23.21
C ALA A 509 7.68 11.15 -22.11
N LEU A 510 8.96 11.15 -21.74
CA LEU A 510 9.46 10.49 -20.53
C LEU A 510 9.44 11.49 -19.37
N THR A 511 8.59 11.24 -18.37
CA THR A 511 8.52 12.11 -17.18
C THR A 511 9.46 11.56 -16.10
N ILE A 512 10.44 12.38 -15.70
CA ILE A 512 11.43 12.04 -14.67
C ILE A 512 11.12 12.90 -13.44
N ALA A 513 10.78 12.27 -12.31
CA ALA A 513 10.27 12.97 -11.13
C ALA A 513 11.35 13.70 -10.32
N THR A 514 12.62 13.34 -10.46
CA THR A 514 13.73 13.85 -9.64
C THR A 514 14.98 14.10 -10.48
N SER A 515 15.87 14.95 -9.97
CA SER A 515 17.21 15.12 -10.54
C SER A 515 18.02 13.82 -10.45
N PRO A 516 18.94 13.56 -11.40
CA PRO A 516 19.80 12.38 -11.38
C PRO A 516 20.73 12.40 -10.16
N VAL A 517 20.95 11.23 -9.52
CA VAL A 517 21.86 11.06 -8.38
C VAL A 517 23.02 10.14 -8.75
N ASN A 518 22.76 9.07 -9.51
CA ASN A 518 23.77 8.15 -10.00
C ASN A 518 24.26 8.55 -11.40
N ALA A 519 25.48 8.15 -11.73
CA ALA A 519 26.09 8.44 -13.04
C ALA A 519 25.32 7.85 -14.26
N LEU A 520 24.45 6.86 -14.04
CA LEU A 520 23.66 6.21 -15.11
C LEU A 520 22.19 6.64 -15.10
N ASP A 521 21.82 7.63 -14.29
CA ASP A 521 20.45 8.15 -14.26
C ASP A 521 20.17 9.04 -15.49
N ALA A 522 18.94 9.00 -15.99
CA ALA A 522 18.49 9.93 -17.01
C ALA A 522 18.34 11.34 -16.41
N ALA A 523 18.92 12.35 -17.07
CA ALA A 523 18.83 13.74 -16.64
C ALA A 523 17.59 14.43 -17.22
N SER A 524 16.84 15.17 -16.39
CA SER A 524 15.75 16.02 -16.88
C SER A 524 16.30 17.27 -17.56
N LYS A 525 15.54 17.85 -18.52
CA LYS A 525 15.93 19.12 -19.15
C LYS A 525 16.14 20.22 -18.10
N GLN A 526 15.24 20.32 -17.11
CA GLN A 526 15.34 21.29 -16.02
C GLN A 526 16.64 21.16 -15.24
N TYR A 527 17.10 19.92 -14.97
CA TYR A 527 18.37 19.70 -14.29
C TYR A 527 19.54 20.26 -15.12
N VAL A 528 19.60 19.92 -16.41
CA VAL A 528 20.65 20.42 -17.31
C VAL A 528 20.59 21.95 -17.42
N ASP A 529 19.40 22.51 -17.64
CA ASP A 529 19.17 23.95 -17.72
C ASP A 529 19.65 24.66 -16.45
N SER A 530 19.40 24.08 -15.26
CA SER A 530 19.82 24.67 -13.99
C SER A 530 21.34 24.70 -13.80
N LEU A 531 22.07 23.72 -14.37
CA LEU A 531 23.53 23.67 -14.31
C LEU A 531 24.19 24.69 -15.24
N VAL A 532 23.56 24.98 -16.38
CA VAL A 532 24.09 25.93 -17.38
C VAL A 532 23.55 27.35 -17.20
N SER A 533 22.49 27.51 -16.42
CA SER A 533 21.86 28.81 -16.15
C SER A 533 22.83 29.73 -15.40
N GLY A 534 23.08 30.91 -15.98
CA GLY A 534 23.93 31.95 -15.38
C GLY A 534 25.41 31.85 -15.72
N LEU A 535 25.83 30.86 -16.51
CA LEU A 535 27.15 30.82 -17.12
C LEU A 535 27.26 31.85 -18.26
N ILE A 536 28.38 32.56 -18.32
CA ILE A 536 28.69 33.53 -19.37
C ILE A 536 29.79 32.90 -20.24
N TRP A 537 29.42 32.31 -21.37
CA TRP A 537 30.38 31.69 -22.27
C TRP A 537 31.21 32.77 -22.96
N LEU A 538 32.51 32.74 -22.73
CA LEU A 538 33.49 33.48 -23.51
C LEU A 538 33.88 32.66 -24.75
N GLU A 539 34.61 33.29 -25.66
CA GLU A 539 35.26 32.57 -26.75
C GLU A 539 36.16 31.43 -26.21
N ALA A 540 36.44 30.45 -27.05
CA ALA A 540 37.31 29.34 -26.68
C ALA A 540 38.77 29.80 -26.47
N VAL A 541 39.54 29.00 -25.74
CA VAL A 541 40.97 29.19 -25.55
C VAL A 541 41.73 28.02 -26.15
N ASP A 542 42.92 28.28 -26.68
CA ASP A 542 43.80 27.26 -27.25
C ASP A 542 44.57 26.48 -26.18
N GLY A 543 44.64 27.01 -24.97
CA GLY A 543 45.31 26.35 -23.87
C GLY A 543 45.14 27.04 -22.53
N VAL A 544 45.61 26.37 -21.49
CA VAL A 544 45.61 26.89 -20.11
C VAL A 544 46.98 26.66 -19.48
N ASN A 545 47.28 27.45 -18.45
CA ASN A 545 48.51 27.42 -17.63
C ASN A 545 49.78 28.04 -18.25
N LEU A 546 49.63 29.11 -19.02
CA LEU A 546 50.79 29.91 -19.42
C LEU A 546 51.41 30.64 -18.22
N ILE A 547 52.72 30.47 -18.02
CA ILE A 547 53.45 30.97 -16.84
C ILE A 547 54.39 32.12 -17.18
N SER A 548 55.14 32.02 -18.27
CA SER A 548 56.18 33.00 -18.61
C SER A 548 56.45 33.05 -20.10
N ASP A 549 56.84 34.23 -20.57
CA ASP A 549 57.33 34.53 -21.91
C ASP A 549 58.82 34.96 -21.94
N VAL A 550 59.48 34.98 -20.77
CA VAL A 550 60.87 35.48 -20.62
C VAL A 550 61.81 34.46 -20.01
N ILE A 551 61.32 33.27 -19.67
CA ILE A 551 62.14 32.25 -19.02
C ILE A 551 63.13 31.65 -20.04
N ILE A 552 64.38 31.48 -19.61
CA ILE A 552 65.47 30.92 -20.45
C ILE A 552 66.21 29.77 -19.75
N VAL A 553 65.72 29.38 -18.56
CA VAL A 553 66.27 28.28 -17.75
C VAL A 553 65.10 27.41 -17.30
N GLU A 554 65.26 26.10 -17.43
CA GLU A 554 64.25 25.13 -16.99
C GLU A 554 63.93 25.29 -15.49
N PRO A 555 62.64 25.35 -15.10
CA PRO A 555 62.24 25.32 -13.71
C PRO A 555 62.71 24.04 -13.01
N SER A 556 63.22 24.15 -11.79
CA SER A 556 63.69 22.98 -11.02
C SER A 556 62.57 22.05 -10.54
N SER A 557 61.31 22.51 -10.56
CA SER A 557 60.13 21.76 -10.11
C SER A 557 58.85 22.30 -10.78
N PRO A 558 58.64 22.07 -12.09
CA PRO A 558 57.44 22.51 -12.79
C PRO A 558 56.21 21.72 -12.33
N ASN A 559 55.04 22.37 -12.28
CA ASN A 559 53.77 21.69 -12.02
C ASN A 559 53.19 21.15 -13.32
N LEU A 560 52.35 20.10 -13.21
CA LEU A 560 51.67 19.50 -14.36
C LEU A 560 50.91 20.56 -15.16
N GLY A 561 51.22 20.64 -16.45
CA GLY A 561 50.59 21.54 -17.39
C GLY A 561 51.15 22.96 -17.42
N ASP A 562 52.15 23.30 -16.61
CA ASP A 562 52.81 24.60 -16.70
C ASP A 562 53.41 24.77 -18.11
N SER A 563 53.02 25.85 -18.81
CA SER A 563 53.52 26.18 -20.14
C SER A 563 54.33 27.47 -20.17
N TYR A 564 55.29 27.52 -21.07
CA TYR A 564 56.25 28.61 -21.22
C TYR A 564 56.47 28.92 -22.69
N VAL A 565 56.44 30.21 -23.03
CA VAL A 565 56.84 30.70 -24.35
C VAL A 565 58.32 31.06 -24.27
N LEU A 566 59.16 30.41 -25.07
CA LEU A 566 60.58 30.73 -25.10
C LEU A 566 60.83 31.99 -25.93
N PRO A 567 61.55 33.01 -25.42
CA PRO A 567 61.73 34.25 -26.15
C PRO A 567 62.54 34.07 -27.44
N ASN A 568 62.11 34.73 -28.52
CA ASN A 568 62.72 34.69 -29.86
C ASN A 568 64.19 35.16 -29.91
N ASN A 569 64.73 35.75 -28.84
CA ASN A 569 66.02 36.46 -28.83
C ASN A 569 66.98 36.01 -27.71
N VAL A 570 67.09 34.71 -27.44
CA VAL A 570 68.13 34.24 -26.50
C VAL A 570 69.52 34.38 -27.14
N LEU A 571 70.32 35.31 -26.63
CA LEU A 571 71.76 35.40 -26.89
C LEU A 571 72.44 34.05 -26.60
N PRO A 572 73.40 33.60 -27.42
CA PRO A 572 73.99 32.24 -27.38
C PRO A 572 74.82 31.92 -26.12
N THR A 573 74.81 32.79 -25.10
CA THR A 573 75.55 32.60 -23.85
C THR A 573 74.75 31.93 -22.74
N ALA A 574 73.44 31.75 -22.93
CA ALA A 574 72.62 30.87 -22.11
C ALA A 574 72.08 29.77 -23.03
N SER A 575 72.85 28.69 -23.20
CA SER A 575 72.27 27.47 -23.79
C SER A 575 71.12 27.04 -22.88
N PRO A 576 69.89 26.89 -23.40
CA PRO A 576 68.86 26.15 -22.70
C PRO A 576 69.43 24.77 -22.31
N PRO A 577 68.98 24.16 -21.21
CA PRO A 577 69.32 22.75 -20.94
C PRO A 577 69.04 21.89 -22.18
N GLU A 578 69.78 20.79 -22.37
CA GLU A 578 69.77 19.98 -23.62
C GLU A 578 68.36 19.55 -24.08
N THR A 579 67.39 19.57 -23.16
CA THR A 579 65.95 19.29 -23.35
C THR A 579 65.17 20.41 -24.04
N TRP A 580 65.59 21.68 -23.97
CA TRP A 580 64.92 22.86 -24.55
C TRP A 580 65.70 23.45 -25.74
N ALA A 581 66.78 22.80 -26.15
CA ALA A 581 67.63 23.27 -27.23
C ALA A 581 66.92 23.19 -28.60
N GLY A 582 66.88 24.31 -29.33
CA GLY A 582 66.25 24.41 -30.65
C GLY A 582 64.82 24.95 -30.66
N SER A 583 64.23 25.17 -29.48
CA SER A 583 62.81 25.57 -29.33
C SER A 583 62.56 27.06 -29.13
N THR A 584 63.40 27.93 -29.71
CA THR A 584 63.23 29.38 -29.59
C THR A 584 61.94 29.83 -30.29
N GLY A 585 61.07 30.55 -29.57
CA GLY A 585 59.77 30.99 -30.09
C GLY A 585 58.65 29.96 -29.97
N GLU A 586 58.96 28.77 -29.45
CA GLU A 586 58.00 27.68 -29.29
C GLU A 586 57.41 27.66 -27.88
N VAL A 587 56.23 27.06 -27.76
CA VAL A 587 55.52 26.85 -26.51
C VAL A 587 55.88 25.46 -25.98
N LEU A 588 56.52 25.43 -24.81
CA LEU A 588 56.85 24.19 -24.11
C LEU A 588 55.88 23.99 -22.95
N VAL A 589 55.37 22.77 -22.79
CA VAL A 589 54.49 22.40 -21.67
C VAL A 589 55.00 21.18 -20.93
N TRP A 590 54.89 21.18 -19.60
CA TRP A 590 55.28 20.05 -18.77
C TRP A 590 54.14 19.04 -18.62
N ASP A 591 54.32 17.79 -19.07
CA ASP A 591 53.29 16.74 -18.96
C ASP A 591 53.32 15.95 -17.62
N GLY A 592 54.19 16.36 -16.70
CA GLY A 592 54.43 15.66 -15.43
C GLY A 592 55.67 14.76 -15.45
N THR A 593 56.19 14.41 -16.64
CA THR A 593 57.35 13.52 -16.81
C THR A 593 58.39 14.09 -17.77
N ILE A 594 57.95 14.69 -18.88
CA ILE A 594 58.81 15.30 -19.90
C ILE A 594 58.22 16.63 -20.40
N TRP A 595 59.08 17.44 -21.03
CA TRP A 595 58.64 18.64 -21.74
C TRP A 595 58.12 18.25 -23.12
N GLN A 596 56.90 18.66 -23.41
CA GLN A 596 56.27 18.57 -24.73
C GLN A 596 56.41 19.90 -25.44
N ASN A 597 56.80 19.84 -26.71
CA ASN A 597 56.88 21.01 -27.57
C ASN A 597 55.60 21.12 -28.40
N LEU A 598 54.88 22.22 -28.24
CA LEU A 598 53.60 22.48 -28.91
C LEU A 598 53.75 23.31 -30.19
N GLY A 599 54.98 23.62 -30.60
CA GLY A 599 55.28 24.43 -31.79
C GLY A 599 55.26 25.94 -31.49
N GLN A 600 55.32 26.75 -32.55
CA GLN A 600 55.26 28.20 -32.42
C GLN A 600 53.86 28.63 -31.99
N ILE A 601 53.79 29.71 -31.18
CA ILE A 601 52.51 30.20 -30.69
C ILE A 601 51.54 30.55 -31.82
N GLU A 602 52.06 31.11 -32.92
CA GLU A 602 51.33 31.47 -34.14
C GLU A 602 50.73 30.28 -34.91
N ASP A 603 51.24 29.07 -34.69
CA ASP A 603 50.74 27.83 -35.32
C ASP A 603 49.71 27.09 -34.46
N MET A 604 49.47 27.54 -33.22
CA MET A 604 48.58 26.85 -32.27
C MET A 604 47.08 27.00 -32.59
N HIS A 605 46.71 27.93 -33.48
CA HIS A 605 45.33 28.12 -33.93
C HIS A 605 45.29 28.45 -35.44
N VAL A 606 44.38 27.80 -36.19
CA VAL A 606 44.40 27.83 -37.67
C VAL A 606 43.75 29.10 -38.25
N LEU A 607 42.99 29.89 -37.47
CA LEU A 607 42.27 31.09 -37.94
C LEU A 607 42.08 32.14 -36.82
N GLY A 608 42.95 33.16 -36.73
CA GLY A 608 42.68 34.37 -35.92
C GLY A 608 43.59 34.55 -34.69
N SER A 609 43.18 35.43 -33.76
CA SER A 609 43.90 35.69 -32.51
C SER A 609 43.88 34.46 -31.59
N ILE A 610 45.01 34.15 -30.94
CA ILE A 610 45.19 32.98 -30.06
C ILE A 610 44.90 33.38 -28.62
N ARG A 611 44.11 32.59 -27.89
CA ARG A 611 43.71 32.91 -26.51
C ARG A 611 44.22 31.85 -25.57
N ILE A 612 45.01 32.24 -24.55
CA ILE A 612 45.61 31.30 -23.60
C ILE A 612 45.39 31.77 -22.17
N GLY A 613 44.99 30.83 -21.30
CA GLY A 613 44.82 31.08 -19.88
C GLY A 613 46.12 31.16 -19.08
N ILE A 614 46.30 32.22 -18.30
CA ILE A 614 47.50 32.44 -17.47
C ILE A 614 47.35 31.75 -16.11
N ALA A 615 48.19 30.75 -15.84
CA ALA A 615 48.28 30.01 -14.57
C ALA A 615 46.92 29.64 -13.92
N MET A 616 45.98 29.11 -14.70
CA MET A 616 44.59 28.87 -14.28
C MET A 616 44.40 27.69 -13.32
N GLN A 617 45.20 26.63 -13.44
CA GLN A 617 45.10 25.37 -12.68
C GLN A 617 46.34 25.09 -11.84
N THR A 618 47.31 25.99 -11.86
CA THR A 618 48.61 25.81 -11.22
C THR A 618 48.82 26.78 -10.07
N ILE A 619 49.62 26.36 -9.10
CA ILE A 619 50.11 27.24 -8.02
C ILE A 619 51.29 28.09 -8.47
N THR A 620 51.92 27.75 -9.59
CA THR A 620 53.07 28.48 -10.14
C THR A 620 52.69 29.94 -10.37
N VAL A 621 53.52 30.85 -9.88
CA VAL A 621 53.29 32.29 -9.99
C VAL A 621 53.72 32.75 -11.39
N PRO A 622 52.83 33.42 -12.15
CA PRO A 622 53.19 33.99 -13.45
C PRO A 622 54.36 34.97 -13.35
N SER A 623 55.18 35.03 -14.39
CA SER A 623 56.36 35.89 -14.49
C SER A 623 56.44 36.55 -15.86
N GLY A 624 57.47 37.38 -16.08
CA GLY A 624 57.60 38.13 -17.34
C GLY A 624 56.46 39.10 -17.55
N SER A 625 55.93 39.13 -18.77
CA SER A 625 54.76 39.96 -19.13
C SER A 625 53.47 39.51 -18.43
N PHE A 626 53.45 38.33 -17.80
CA PHE A 626 52.28 37.79 -17.09
C PHE A 626 52.29 38.04 -15.58
N LEU A 627 53.31 38.71 -15.05
CA LEU A 627 53.39 39.01 -13.61
C LEU A 627 52.12 39.76 -13.13
N ASN A 628 51.54 39.29 -12.02
CA ASN A 628 50.27 39.78 -11.44
C ASN A 628 49.01 39.58 -12.32
N ARG A 629 49.07 38.72 -13.34
CA ARG A 629 47.93 38.41 -14.24
C ARG A 629 47.42 36.98 -14.10
N LYS A 630 47.60 36.38 -12.92
CA LYS A 630 47.08 35.03 -12.64
C LYS A 630 45.57 34.98 -12.89
N ASN A 631 45.11 33.88 -13.50
CA ASN A 631 43.72 33.62 -13.89
C ASN A 631 43.18 34.53 -15.02
N GLN A 632 43.97 35.44 -15.59
CA GLN A 632 43.56 36.20 -16.77
C GLN A 632 43.75 35.38 -18.05
N ILE A 633 43.12 35.81 -19.13
CA ILE A 633 43.33 35.26 -20.47
C ILE A 633 44.19 36.26 -21.25
N VAL A 634 45.27 35.81 -21.87
CA VAL A 634 46.04 36.61 -22.81
C VAL A 634 45.58 36.31 -24.23
N THR A 635 45.50 37.35 -25.04
CA THR A 635 45.24 37.25 -26.48
C THR A 635 46.49 37.62 -27.26
N TYR A 636 46.86 36.79 -28.22
CA TYR A 636 47.95 37.02 -29.17
C TYR A 636 47.38 37.29 -30.56
N ASP A 637 48.03 38.17 -31.31
CA ASP A 637 47.73 38.37 -32.73
C ASP A 637 48.23 37.18 -33.57
N ALA A 638 47.88 37.20 -34.86
CA ALA A 638 48.32 36.21 -35.83
C ALA A 638 49.84 36.22 -36.10
N LEU A 639 50.61 37.12 -35.47
CA LEU A 639 52.07 37.22 -35.56
C LEU A 639 52.74 36.88 -34.22
N GLY A 640 51.98 36.36 -33.24
CA GLY A 640 52.48 35.95 -31.93
C GLY A 640 52.79 37.09 -30.95
N ALA A 641 52.33 38.32 -31.20
CA ALA A 641 52.45 39.44 -30.27
C ALA A 641 51.22 39.56 -29.36
N ILE A 642 51.42 39.98 -28.11
CA ILE A 642 50.33 40.15 -27.14
C ILE A 642 49.45 41.35 -27.55
N GLU A 643 48.18 41.11 -27.87
CA GLU A 643 47.17 42.13 -28.19
C GLU A 643 46.49 42.69 -26.93
N GLY A 644 46.29 41.84 -25.91
CA GLY A 644 45.55 42.24 -24.73
C GLY A 644 45.43 41.19 -23.65
N PHE A 645 44.79 41.59 -22.55
CA PHE A 645 44.47 40.73 -21.41
C PHE A 645 43.00 40.90 -21.04
N GLU A 646 42.31 39.78 -20.86
CA GLU A 646 40.93 39.71 -20.42
C GLU A 646 40.87 39.32 -18.95
N ILE A 647 40.17 40.13 -18.14
CA ILE A 647 39.95 39.88 -16.72
C ILE A 647 38.63 39.10 -16.61
N PRO A 648 38.63 37.83 -16.17
CA PRO A 648 37.39 37.10 -16.02
C PRO A 648 36.54 37.67 -14.89
N VAL A 649 35.23 37.61 -15.07
CA VAL A 649 34.23 37.88 -14.05
C VAL A 649 33.58 36.58 -13.59
N ASN A 650 32.94 36.61 -12.42
CA ASN A 650 32.27 35.44 -11.88
C ASN A 650 31.28 34.84 -12.90
N ASN A 651 31.26 33.51 -13.00
CA ASN A 651 30.53 32.69 -13.96
C ASN A 651 31.00 32.77 -15.42
N ASN A 652 32.11 33.46 -15.74
CA ASN A 652 32.71 33.31 -17.07
C ASN A 652 33.11 31.84 -17.28
N ALA A 653 32.74 31.30 -18.43
CA ALA A 653 32.99 29.92 -18.81
C ALA A 653 33.81 29.88 -20.11
N ILE A 654 34.82 29.01 -20.16
CA ILE A 654 35.67 28.80 -21.33
C ILE A 654 35.77 27.32 -21.67
N PHE A 655 36.05 27.05 -22.93
CA PHE A 655 36.36 25.73 -23.47
C PHE A 655 37.77 25.74 -24.04
N VAL A 656 38.54 24.68 -23.78
CA VAL A 656 39.86 24.51 -24.39
C VAL A 656 39.69 23.74 -25.69
N GLU A 657 39.89 24.41 -26.83
CA GLU A 657 39.57 23.82 -28.13
C GLU A 657 40.73 23.11 -28.83
N SER A 658 41.97 23.53 -28.56
CA SER A 658 43.13 23.01 -29.27
C SER A 658 43.55 21.63 -28.76
N ASP A 659 43.65 20.67 -29.69
CA ASP A 659 44.24 19.34 -29.46
C ASP A 659 45.71 19.40 -29.00
N ALA A 660 46.39 20.54 -29.22
CA ALA A 660 47.75 20.75 -28.76
C ALA A 660 47.84 20.98 -27.23
N SER A 661 46.73 21.28 -26.56
CA SER A 661 46.74 21.47 -25.11
C SER A 661 46.67 20.13 -24.36
N LEU A 662 47.46 19.99 -23.28
CA LEU A 662 47.27 18.89 -22.31
C LEU A 662 45.89 18.89 -21.65
N PHE A 663 45.17 20.01 -21.74
CA PHE A 663 43.83 20.18 -21.22
C PHE A 663 42.78 20.30 -22.34
N ALA A 664 43.08 19.82 -23.54
CA ALA A 664 42.15 19.79 -24.67
C ALA A 664 40.78 19.27 -24.24
N PHE A 665 39.74 19.96 -24.70
CA PHE A 665 38.33 19.67 -24.47
C PHE A 665 37.85 19.79 -23.03
N ASN A 666 38.68 20.31 -22.12
CA ASN A 666 38.21 20.66 -20.78
C ASN A 666 37.43 21.97 -20.80
N GLN A 667 36.46 22.06 -19.88
CA GLN A 667 35.68 23.27 -19.63
C GLN A 667 36.04 23.82 -18.25
N TYR A 668 36.08 25.15 -18.15
CA TYR A 668 36.37 25.84 -16.91
C TYR A 668 35.34 26.94 -16.66
N VAL A 669 35.00 27.15 -15.39
CA VAL A 669 34.14 28.24 -14.92
C VAL A 669 34.90 29.04 -13.87
N PHE A 670 34.86 30.37 -13.98
CA PHE A 670 35.49 31.26 -13.02
C PHE A 670 34.56 31.54 -11.84
N ASP A 671 35.00 31.25 -10.62
CA ASP A 671 34.19 31.42 -9.39
C ASP A 671 34.34 32.82 -8.75
N GLY A 672 34.96 33.76 -9.47
CA GLY A 672 35.33 35.09 -8.98
C GLY A 672 36.76 35.17 -8.42
N THR A 673 37.40 34.04 -8.14
CA THR A 673 38.77 33.96 -7.61
C THR A 673 39.68 33.07 -8.46
N VAL A 674 39.21 31.89 -8.85
CA VAL A 674 39.96 30.87 -9.60
C VAL A 674 39.09 30.23 -10.69
N TRP A 675 39.76 29.65 -11.68
CA TRP A 675 39.10 28.79 -12.66
C TRP A 675 38.92 27.40 -12.07
N ILE A 676 37.68 26.93 -12.03
CA ILE A 676 37.33 25.59 -11.58
C ILE A 676 37.03 24.75 -12.81
N LYS A 677 37.68 23.58 -12.92
CA LYS A 677 37.38 22.62 -13.98
C LYS A 677 35.98 22.07 -13.77
N PHE A 678 35.16 22.08 -14.82
CA PHE A 678 33.87 21.42 -14.81
C PHE A 678 34.08 19.90 -14.75
N SER A 679 33.75 19.27 -13.62
CA SER A 679 34.03 17.85 -13.33
C SER A 679 32.88 16.94 -13.81
N GLY A 680 32.68 16.88 -15.13
CA GLY A 680 31.83 15.89 -15.80
C GLY A 680 32.65 15.06 -16.77
N GLY A 681 32.83 13.76 -16.51
CA GLY A 681 33.67 12.85 -17.30
C GLY A 681 33.10 12.40 -18.65
N SER A 682 32.09 13.08 -19.20
CA SER A 682 31.49 12.72 -20.49
C SER A 682 31.20 13.97 -21.30
N SER A 683 31.95 14.15 -22.38
CA SER A 683 31.55 14.80 -23.62
C SER A 683 30.47 15.88 -23.51
N GLN A 684 30.94 17.12 -23.58
CA GLN A 684 30.36 18.16 -24.42
C GLN A 684 28.90 18.58 -24.13
N ALA A 685 28.76 19.81 -23.65
CA ALA A 685 27.72 20.69 -24.19
C ALA A 685 28.04 20.96 -25.67
N ILE A 686 27.85 19.97 -26.56
CA ILE A 686 27.65 20.28 -27.99
C ILE A 686 26.28 20.96 -28.05
N THR A 687 26.21 22.03 -28.81
CA THR A 687 24.99 22.69 -29.26
C THR A 687 24.04 21.71 -29.95
N GLY A 688 23.27 20.96 -29.16
CA GLY A 688 22.09 20.25 -29.64
C GLY A 688 20.88 21.15 -29.48
N ASP A 689 20.34 21.69 -30.59
CA ASP A 689 19.03 22.31 -30.89
C ASP A 689 18.25 23.12 -29.82
N GLY A 690 18.79 23.34 -28.62
CA GLY A 690 18.16 24.02 -27.49
C GLY A 690 19.09 25.00 -26.76
N LEU A 691 20.38 25.02 -27.10
CA LEU A 691 21.28 26.13 -26.76
C LEU A 691 21.46 26.96 -28.04
N THR A 692 20.56 27.92 -28.25
CA THR A 692 20.74 28.95 -29.28
C THR A 692 21.92 29.82 -28.89
N ILE A 693 22.96 29.87 -29.72
CA ILE A 693 23.92 30.98 -29.73
C ILE A 693 23.09 32.26 -29.79
N ASP A 694 23.23 33.11 -28.78
CA ASP A 694 22.73 34.46 -28.87
C ASP A 694 23.65 35.24 -29.82
N VAL A 695 23.27 35.30 -31.09
CA VAL A 695 23.91 36.13 -32.11
C VAL A 695 23.57 37.63 -31.94
N SER A 696 23.02 38.06 -30.79
CA SER A 696 22.65 39.46 -30.54
C SER A 696 23.72 40.32 -29.86
N SER A 697 25.00 40.11 -30.16
CA SER A 697 25.98 41.20 -30.08
C SER A 697 26.95 41.14 -31.25
N GLY A 698 26.52 41.71 -32.37
CA GLY A 698 27.45 42.14 -33.41
C GLY A 698 28.30 43.31 -32.90
N THR A 699 29.45 43.00 -32.33
CA THR A 699 30.71 43.75 -32.34
C THR A 699 31.83 42.79 -32.02
#